data_AF-A0A4R5VIX3-F1
#
_entry.id   AF-A0A4R5VIX3-F1
#
_cell.length_a   1.000
_cell.length_b   1.000
_cell.length_c   1.000
_cell.angle_alpha   90.00
_cell.angle_beta   90.00
_cell.angle_gamma   90.00
#
_symmetry.space_group_name_H-M   'P 1'
#
loop_
_entity.id
_entity.type
_entity.pdbx_description
1 polymer ?
#
loop_
_entity_poly.entity_id
_entity_poly.type
_entity_poly.pdbx_seq_one_letter_code
_entity_poly.pdbx_strand_id
1 'polypeptide(L)'
;MPFDFSDEQIRFLAKYLSPLEARIQKWKLFRKKSTRLNNNQEIAAAIETLKSDFSEWLVARDEVLAKIEAIGIRYDLTKVPEQKDKCETLKRRHLEIVTLVRAAPEDAPVFEQGTTDMRTLGNLVDALAGEVGEAIAALAPPATTEVFDEALAGVDRIAEFRDHPTLSPSIANKRLADDGADAKRATALQEHTRLCGAARVQITGLRDRFVAVGQGADLEKQARIAVMDLGAALEPVHAALSAAVSTAATAALEEMEQGGDEVAARELARSDRLKADAERLDGALVKIDEKIDGLRQEVEGAEGFQEKRALLAQIAAETERRDALEERARQMDAYRASAAQRVEKMLAAEALQAAAQERVAEVDPDGDDLDTKLAEWSGQRPDGAKAIVPLDPDGDLSGKELQREQEVILANIVYLKTAVERSAAKIVVDAKLYPDEADLTEISAPQKVSLLKMLTLAESLCDKGKHAEARALHADVQSLWRSFIDARSFVLPDLPEDGPDLGKRVERSVKQLSAAIERLWGMGGDDGPFRDRLDAIKRAAETAGTQEAPDYRPILADIDAMERDLALALRQAAQLSPEDEQSKEQAAKTASKIATALLSLYRTEVISEGDVAGVHPNDLLVVLKDDGRKEYHRIRLRDDETVQRREDKSIPREAIDALRQQMQMLDQMAASDTAGSAEAVAAAAKKADEMRAAIAEGGDDYKRVTTALQAFDKKMADKKLQEWRMNGTEPLTARKEKFASGYAASMLPADAANEAEQLLSEAETLIAATGPLKEKYGTVKVRLDGIENKLSAKPKGDDPTLGKVLADLIKNGPAAVSTGPLSIPEMAEVQRLQKEIVAALDKIKALGQHGTGVQGAFRKSLGEVRKTLETKSEQGVLKAEQDAATLEQQVDAELARVQVRPSVDPMAYLRQIAALTKGAAKACEDKDAAQTRAGELRETAKTELAAAKTALDGATRLASKVEYKAVYDSLESQYKSADKAWNNGKGDAEATISAFEPVISNAKELAADLGQLTTVRTGGERVDLDGFETALKVNMGKVAEAALAAGTVMTTLAAQSEEQTGDDDLDAAMTKVRTILGEVGGLANVIAFPPGLQVGIDMVLAETDPAKKKADMAILREKVLSEIRKIANRIEEDPALEVYRDNPFDHGGSWPQFRATLLALETQVLKSLNPGR
;
A
#
# COMPACT_ATOMS: atom_id res chain seq x y z
N MET A 1 -40.88 -35.97 9.96
CA MET A 1 -40.23 -34.82 9.30
C MET A 1 -39.17 -35.39 8.37
N PRO A 2 -39.04 -34.91 7.12
CA PRO A 2 -37.85 -35.21 6.32
C PRO A 2 -36.63 -34.60 7.03
N PHE A 3 -35.52 -35.33 7.11
CA PHE A 3 -34.29 -34.84 7.74
C PHE A 3 -33.66 -33.77 6.82
N ASP A 4 -33.67 -32.51 7.25
CA ASP A 4 -32.99 -31.42 6.55
C ASP A 4 -31.49 -31.43 6.92
N PHE A 5 -30.70 -32.16 6.14
CA PHE A 5 -29.24 -32.21 6.27
C PHE A 5 -28.59 -31.10 5.42
N SER A 6 -27.52 -30.49 5.92
CA SER A 6 -26.69 -29.57 5.14
C SER A 6 -25.96 -30.28 3.99
N ASP A 7 -25.50 -29.53 2.99
CA ASP A 7 -24.79 -30.09 1.83
C ASP A 7 -23.54 -30.90 2.22
N GLU A 8 -22.82 -30.49 3.26
CA GLU A 8 -21.67 -31.24 3.78
C GLU A 8 -22.09 -32.55 4.46
N GLN A 9 -23.16 -32.52 5.25
CA GLN A 9 -23.73 -33.71 5.88
C GLN A 9 -24.26 -34.68 4.83
N ILE A 10 -24.87 -34.19 3.76
CA ILE A 10 -25.32 -34.99 2.62
C ILE A 10 -24.13 -35.64 1.91
N ARG A 11 -23.05 -34.88 1.63
CA ARG A 11 -21.83 -35.43 1.00
C ARG A 11 -21.16 -36.49 1.87
N PHE A 12 -21.09 -36.26 3.17
CA PHE A 12 -20.53 -37.23 4.12
C PHE A 12 -21.40 -38.50 4.18
N LEU A 13 -22.72 -38.35 4.28
CA LEU A 13 -23.66 -39.47 4.35
C LEU A 13 -23.72 -40.28 3.04
N ALA A 14 -23.50 -39.62 1.89
CA ALA A 14 -23.47 -40.26 0.58
C ALA A 14 -22.46 -41.43 0.48
N LYS A 15 -21.34 -41.33 1.22
CA LYS A 15 -20.34 -42.41 1.37
C LYS A 15 -20.97 -43.73 1.82
N TYR A 16 -21.91 -43.68 2.78
CA TYR A 16 -22.55 -44.85 3.38
C TYR A 16 -23.85 -45.26 2.67
N LEU A 17 -24.49 -44.31 1.97
CA LEU A 17 -25.69 -44.57 1.17
C LEU A 17 -25.37 -45.26 -0.17
N SER A 18 -24.25 -44.91 -0.80
CA SER A 18 -23.85 -45.42 -2.12
C SER A 18 -23.81 -46.96 -2.23
N PRO A 19 -23.24 -47.73 -1.27
CA PRO A 19 -23.26 -49.18 -1.30
C PRO A 19 -24.68 -49.79 -1.22
N LEU A 20 -25.58 -49.17 -0.46
CA LEU A 20 -26.99 -49.60 -0.33
C LEU A 20 -27.76 -49.31 -1.63
N GLU A 21 -27.56 -48.13 -2.23
CA GLU A 21 -28.16 -47.74 -3.49
C GLU A 21 -27.67 -48.59 -4.67
N ALA A 22 -26.38 -48.94 -4.69
CA ALA A 22 -25.80 -49.85 -5.68
C ALA A 22 -26.43 -51.26 -5.62
N ARG A 23 -26.81 -51.75 -4.43
CA ARG A 23 -27.55 -53.03 -4.28
C ARG A 23 -28.95 -52.94 -4.88
N ILE A 24 -29.64 -51.80 -4.76
CA ILE A 24 -30.95 -51.56 -5.41
C ILE A 24 -30.80 -51.64 -6.94
N GLN A 25 -29.75 -51.04 -7.50
CA GLN A 25 -29.49 -51.07 -8.94
C GLN A 25 -29.16 -52.49 -9.45
N LYS A 26 -28.30 -53.23 -8.74
CA LYS A 26 -27.88 -54.59 -9.12
C LYS A 26 -29.05 -55.59 -9.10
N TRP A 27 -30.00 -55.43 -8.19
CA TRP A 27 -31.16 -56.32 -8.06
C TRP A 27 -32.32 -55.99 -9.00
N LYS A 28 -32.34 -54.80 -9.60
CA LYS A 28 -33.30 -54.46 -10.67
C LYS A 28 -33.16 -55.34 -11.92
N LEU A 29 -31.97 -55.91 -12.16
CA LEU A 29 -31.62 -56.62 -13.40
C LEU A 29 -31.83 -58.15 -13.38
N PHE A 30 -31.96 -58.82 -12.22
CA PHE A 30 -31.77 -60.29 -12.14
C PHE A 30 -32.80 -61.14 -11.36
N ARG A 31 -33.96 -60.61 -10.89
CA ARG A 31 -34.93 -61.42 -10.09
C ARG A 31 -36.43 -61.16 -10.39
N LYS A 32 -37.29 -62.13 -10.02
CA LYS A 32 -38.77 -62.07 -10.13
C LYS A 32 -39.36 -60.86 -9.38
N LYS A 33 -40.44 -60.28 -9.92
CA LYS A 33 -41.04 -59.00 -9.48
C LYS A 33 -41.41 -58.94 -7.99
N SER A 34 -41.92 -60.02 -7.40
CA SER A 34 -42.31 -60.08 -5.98
C SER A 34 -41.09 -60.04 -5.04
N THR A 35 -40.04 -60.80 -5.33
CA THR A 35 -38.78 -60.78 -4.56
C THR A 35 -38.06 -59.44 -4.67
N ARG A 36 -38.18 -58.74 -5.80
CA ARG A 36 -37.62 -57.40 -5.98
C ARG A 36 -38.30 -56.34 -5.12
N LEU A 37 -39.61 -56.45 -4.90
CA LEU A 37 -40.37 -55.48 -4.13
C LEU A 37 -40.05 -55.55 -2.63
N ASN A 38 -40.03 -56.74 -2.05
CA ASN A 38 -39.63 -56.93 -0.64
C ASN A 38 -38.19 -56.48 -0.39
N ASN A 39 -37.27 -56.87 -1.26
CA ASN A 39 -35.87 -56.49 -1.15
C ASN A 39 -35.63 -54.98 -1.27
N ASN A 40 -36.39 -54.27 -2.12
CA ASN A 40 -36.30 -52.82 -2.22
C ASN A 40 -36.89 -52.11 -0.99
N GLN A 41 -37.93 -52.68 -0.38
CA GLN A 41 -38.50 -52.17 0.87
C GLN A 41 -37.51 -52.35 2.04
N GLU A 42 -36.85 -53.51 2.14
CA GLU A 42 -35.81 -53.76 3.14
C GLU A 42 -34.63 -52.78 3.01
N ILE A 43 -34.16 -52.50 1.78
CA ILE A 43 -33.06 -51.54 1.58
C ILE A 43 -33.52 -50.09 1.83
N ALA A 44 -34.75 -49.72 1.44
CA ALA A 44 -35.29 -48.40 1.75
C ALA A 44 -35.43 -48.19 3.27
N ALA A 45 -35.86 -49.21 4.01
CA ALA A 45 -35.87 -49.17 5.47
C ALA A 45 -34.46 -49.03 6.04
N ALA A 46 -33.47 -49.76 5.51
CA ALA A 46 -32.07 -49.62 5.94
C ALA A 46 -31.48 -48.22 5.67
N ILE A 47 -31.86 -47.58 4.55
CA ILE A 47 -31.47 -46.19 4.25
C ILE A 47 -32.06 -45.22 5.26
N GLU A 48 -33.35 -45.38 5.62
CA GLU A 48 -34.00 -44.50 6.60
C GLU A 48 -33.45 -44.73 8.02
N THR A 49 -33.16 -45.98 8.41
CA THR A 49 -32.45 -46.27 9.66
C THR A 49 -31.08 -45.58 9.68
N LEU A 50 -30.29 -45.72 8.62
CA LEU A 50 -28.96 -45.09 8.54
C LEU A 50 -29.01 -43.56 8.68
N LYS A 51 -29.98 -42.90 8.05
CA LYS A 51 -30.21 -41.46 8.20
C LYS A 51 -30.61 -41.08 9.63
N SER A 52 -31.47 -41.88 10.25
CA SER A 52 -31.88 -41.69 11.64
C SER A 52 -30.68 -41.79 12.59
N ASP A 53 -29.88 -42.85 12.47
CA ASP A 53 -28.71 -43.08 13.32
C ASP A 53 -27.67 -41.97 13.17
N PHE A 54 -27.46 -41.49 11.94
CA PHE A 54 -26.59 -40.35 11.66
C PHE A 54 -27.12 -39.05 12.30
N SER A 55 -28.42 -38.81 12.23
CA SER A 55 -29.06 -37.65 12.88
C SER A 55 -28.91 -37.70 14.39
N GLU A 56 -29.13 -38.87 15.01
CA GLU A 56 -28.95 -39.06 16.46
C GLU A 56 -27.51 -38.84 16.90
N TRP A 57 -26.56 -39.29 16.08
CA TRP A 57 -25.14 -39.07 16.33
C TRP A 57 -24.75 -37.59 16.28
N LEU A 58 -25.25 -36.84 15.30
CA LEU A 58 -25.01 -35.40 15.19
C LEU A 58 -25.50 -34.65 16.43
N VAL A 59 -26.72 -34.94 16.87
CA VAL A 59 -27.31 -34.35 18.08
C VAL A 59 -26.43 -34.66 19.30
N ALA A 60 -26.06 -35.93 19.51
CA ALA A 60 -25.24 -36.31 20.66
C ALA A 60 -23.82 -35.68 20.62
N ARG A 61 -23.22 -35.57 19.43
CA ARG A 61 -21.91 -34.91 19.24
C ARG A 61 -21.98 -33.44 19.65
N ASP A 62 -22.99 -32.72 19.19
CA ASP A 62 -23.12 -31.28 19.38
C ASP A 62 -23.50 -30.95 20.83
N GLU A 63 -24.40 -31.73 21.44
CA GLU A 63 -24.75 -31.61 22.85
C GLU A 63 -23.54 -31.76 23.78
N VAL A 64 -22.68 -32.76 23.53
CA VAL A 64 -21.51 -33.01 24.38
C VAL A 64 -20.46 -31.92 24.22
N LEU A 65 -20.24 -31.41 23.00
CA LEU A 65 -19.31 -30.30 22.77
C LEU A 65 -19.78 -29.04 23.50
N ALA A 66 -21.05 -28.70 23.36
CA ALA A 66 -21.65 -27.55 24.04
C ALA A 66 -21.53 -27.67 25.57
N LYS A 67 -21.71 -28.87 26.13
CA LYS A 67 -21.49 -29.12 27.57
C LYS A 67 -20.04 -28.91 28.00
N ILE A 68 -19.06 -29.36 27.21
CA ILE A 68 -17.63 -29.16 27.51
C ILE A 68 -17.29 -27.67 27.49
N GLU A 69 -17.74 -26.95 26.47
CA GLU A 69 -17.49 -25.51 26.33
C GLU A 69 -18.17 -24.70 27.44
N ALA A 70 -19.38 -25.10 27.85
CA ALA A 70 -20.09 -24.48 28.96
C ALA A 70 -19.32 -24.53 30.28
N ILE A 71 -18.49 -25.56 30.53
CA ILE A 71 -17.65 -25.62 31.75
C ILE A 71 -16.62 -24.49 31.72
N GLY A 72 -15.92 -24.29 30.60
CA GLY A 72 -14.91 -23.24 30.46
C GLY A 72 -15.48 -21.82 30.48
N ILE A 73 -16.74 -21.65 30.07
CA ILE A 73 -17.46 -20.38 30.13
C ILE A 73 -17.96 -20.09 31.56
N ARG A 74 -18.53 -21.10 32.24
CA ARG A 74 -19.14 -20.94 33.57
C ARG A 74 -18.12 -20.79 34.69
N TYR A 75 -16.93 -21.35 34.52
CA TYR A 75 -15.95 -21.48 35.58
C TYR A 75 -14.58 -21.02 35.11
N ASP A 76 -13.91 -20.20 35.93
CA ASP A 76 -12.52 -19.85 35.70
C ASP A 76 -11.61 -21.03 36.03
N LEU A 77 -11.41 -21.88 35.02
CA LEU A 77 -10.61 -23.11 35.13
C LEU A 77 -9.14 -22.84 35.47
N THR A 78 -8.63 -21.60 35.35
CA THR A 78 -7.26 -21.27 35.76
C THR A 78 -7.06 -21.41 37.28
N LYS A 79 -8.13 -21.26 38.06
CA LYS A 79 -8.13 -21.40 39.53
C LYS A 79 -8.14 -22.85 40.00
N VAL A 80 -8.44 -23.79 39.10
CA VAL A 80 -8.56 -25.22 39.37
C VAL A 80 -7.79 -26.02 38.29
N PRO A 81 -6.44 -25.97 38.29
CA PRO A 81 -5.63 -26.47 37.17
C PRO A 81 -5.82 -27.96 36.87
N GLU A 82 -6.06 -28.77 37.91
CA GLU A 82 -6.28 -30.22 37.75
C GLU A 82 -7.59 -30.50 36.98
N GLN A 83 -8.64 -29.74 37.26
CA GLN A 83 -9.93 -29.86 36.59
C GLN A 83 -9.87 -29.28 35.16
N LYS A 84 -9.03 -28.26 34.92
CA LYS A 84 -8.73 -27.77 33.58
C LYS A 84 -8.14 -28.88 32.70
N ASP A 85 -7.15 -29.62 33.21
CA ASP A 85 -6.53 -30.74 32.48
C ASP A 85 -7.52 -31.87 32.19
N LYS A 86 -8.42 -32.16 33.13
CA LYS A 86 -9.53 -33.11 32.91
C LYS A 86 -10.48 -32.62 31.80
N CYS A 87 -10.80 -31.33 31.77
CA CYS A 87 -11.68 -30.75 30.74
C CYS A 87 -11.05 -30.86 29.34
N GLU A 88 -9.77 -30.54 29.21
CA GLU A 88 -9.02 -30.69 27.96
C GLU A 88 -8.92 -32.16 27.52
N THR A 89 -8.79 -33.09 28.49
CA THR A 89 -8.80 -34.53 28.20
C THR A 89 -10.15 -34.99 27.63
N LEU A 90 -11.27 -34.50 28.17
CA LEU A 90 -12.60 -34.81 27.63
C LEU A 90 -12.82 -34.20 26.24
N LYS A 91 -12.31 -32.98 25.99
CA LYS A 91 -12.34 -32.34 24.67
C LYS A 91 -11.56 -33.15 23.63
N ARG A 92 -10.37 -33.65 23.98
CA ARG A 92 -9.60 -34.55 23.12
C ARG A 92 -10.36 -35.84 22.81
N ARG A 93 -10.99 -36.44 23.82
CA ARG A 93 -11.76 -37.67 23.66
C ARG A 93 -13.01 -37.50 22.80
N HIS A 94 -13.65 -36.32 22.85
CA HIS A 94 -14.73 -35.97 21.91
C HIS A 94 -14.23 -36.02 20.46
N LEU A 95 -13.10 -35.37 20.18
CA LEU A 95 -12.50 -35.36 18.85
C LEU A 95 -12.11 -36.77 18.37
N GLU A 96 -11.58 -37.61 19.26
CA GLU A 96 -11.25 -39.01 18.96
C GLU A 96 -12.49 -39.81 18.51
N ILE A 97 -13.61 -39.67 19.22
CA ILE A 97 -14.87 -40.33 18.84
C ILE A 97 -15.38 -39.80 17.49
N VAL A 98 -15.33 -38.49 17.25
CA VAL A 98 -15.70 -37.92 15.94
C VAL A 98 -14.84 -38.48 14.81
N THR A 99 -13.55 -38.62 15.06
CA THR A 99 -12.59 -39.14 14.08
C THR A 99 -12.86 -40.61 13.77
N LEU A 100 -13.13 -41.43 14.78
CA LEU A 100 -13.50 -42.83 14.63
C LEU A 100 -14.76 -43.02 13.76
N VAL A 101 -15.79 -42.20 14.01
CA VAL A 101 -17.03 -42.26 13.23
C VAL A 101 -16.81 -41.83 11.78
N ARG A 102 -16.01 -40.79 11.54
CA ARG A 102 -15.67 -40.33 10.18
C ARG A 102 -14.81 -41.33 9.40
N ALA A 103 -13.89 -42.01 10.09
CA ALA A 103 -12.97 -42.98 9.50
C ALA A 103 -13.61 -44.35 9.23
N ALA A 104 -14.86 -44.59 9.68
CA ALA A 104 -15.52 -45.86 9.48
C ALA A 104 -15.64 -46.24 7.98
N PRO A 105 -15.45 -47.52 7.63
CA PRO A 105 -15.52 -47.98 6.25
C PRO A 105 -16.96 -47.86 5.70
N GLU A 106 -17.08 -47.70 4.38
CA GLU A 106 -18.33 -47.36 3.69
C GLU A 106 -19.45 -48.40 3.89
N ASP A 107 -19.11 -49.65 4.19
CA ASP A 107 -20.01 -50.78 4.37
C ASP A 107 -20.35 -51.10 5.85
N ALA A 108 -19.72 -50.41 6.81
CA ALA A 108 -19.98 -50.58 8.24
C ALA A 108 -19.99 -49.23 8.99
N PRO A 109 -21.06 -48.43 8.84
CA PRO A 109 -21.23 -47.19 9.59
C PRO A 109 -21.32 -47.48 11.09
N VAL A 110 -20.67 -46.66 11.91
CA VAL A 110 -20.61 -46.82 13.38
C VAL A 110 -21.38 -45.72 14.11
N PHE A 111 -22.42 -45.16 13.51
CA PHE A 111 -23.19 -44.04 14.08
C PHE A 111 -23.81 -44.38 15.43
N GLU A 112 -24.46 -45.54 15.58
CA GLU A 112 -25.02 -45.99 16.86
C GLU A 112 -23.96 -46.12 17.97
N GLN A 113 -22.80 -46.69 17.62
CA GLN A 113 -21.68 -46.82 18.55
C GLN A 113 -21.13 -45.43 18.94
N GLY A 114 -20.93 -44.55 17.96
CA GLY A 114 -20.53 -43.17 18.17
C GLY A 114 -21.50 -42.40 19.08
N THR A 115 -22.81 -42.60 18.90
CA THR A 115 -23.85 -41.98 19.75
C THR A 115 -23.74 -42.49 21.19
N THR A 116 -23.51 -43.79 21.37
CA THR A 116 -23.33 -44.40 22.70
C THR A 116 -22.07 -43.90 23.40
N ASP A 117 -20.97 -43.79 22.65
CA ASP A 117 -19.70 -43.27 23.16
C ASP A 117 -19.81 -41.78 23.52
N MET A 118 -20.51 -40.99 22.69
CA MET A 118 -20.81 -39.58 22.98
C MET A 118 -21.67 -39.42 24.23
N ARG A 119 -22.75 -40.19 24.38
CA ARG A 119 -23.58 -40.14 25.60
C ARG A 119 -22.78 -40.50 26.86
N THR A 120 -21.89 -41.48 26.76
CA THR A 120 -20.98 -41.85 27.86
C THR A 120 -20.02 -40.70 28.20
N LEU A 121 -19.48 -40.04 27.19
CA LEU A 121 -18.64 -38.85 27.37
C LEU A 121 -19.42 -37.71 28.02
N GLY A 122 -20.66 -37.47 27.60
CA GLY A 122 -21.55 -36.45 28.18
C GLY A 122 -21.74 -36.62 29.68
N ASN A 123 -21.91 -37.86 30.17
CA ASN A 123 -22.01 -38.13 31.60
C ASN A 123 -20.72 -37.78 32.38
N LEU A 124 -19.55 -38.00 31.77
CA LEU A 124 -18.26 -37.64 32.37
C LEU A 124 -18.07 -36.12 32.41
N VAL A 125 -18.55 -35.41 31.39
CA VAL A 125 -18.54 -33.94 31.34
C VAL A 125 -19.45 -33.37 32.43
N ASP A 126 -20.65 -33.93 32.60
CA ASP A 126 -21.58 -33.51 33.66
C ASP A 126 -20.98 -33.72 35.06
N ALA A 127 -20.28 -34.84 35.28
CA ALA A 127 -19.56 -35.11 36.53
C ALA A 127 -18.44 -34.10 36.79
N LEU A 128 -17.63 -33.79 35.77
CA LEU A 128 -16.55 -32.80 35.87
C LEU A 128 -17.09 -31.40 36.17
N ALA A 129 -18.23 -31.01 35.59
CA ALA A 129 -18.87 -29.73 35.88
C ALA A 129 -19.23 -29.57 37.37
N GLY A 130 -19.62 -30.68 38.02
CA GLY A 130 -19.81 -30.75 39.48
C GLY A 130 -18.51 -30.55 40.25
N GLU A 131 -17.46 -31.32 39.91
CA GLU A 131 -16.14 -31.24 40.56
C GLU A 131 -15.52 -29.83 40.46
N VAL A 132 -15.60 -29.19 39.29
CA VAL A 132 -15.11 -27.83 39.07
C VAL A 132 -15.85 -26.83 39.97
N GLY A 133 -17.18 -26.96 40.04
CA GLY A 133 -18.01 -26.07 40.85
C GLY A 133 -17.70 -26.15 42.34
N GLU A 134 -17.44 -27.35 42.87
CA GLU A 134 -17.04 -27.56 44.26
C GLU A 134 -15.64 -27.01 44.55
N ALA A 135 -14.68 -27.28 43.67
CA ALA A 135 -13.29 -26.84 43.84
C ALA A 135 -13.15 -25.31 43.82
N ILE A 136 -13.91 -24.61 42.99
CA ILE A 136 -13.93 -23.13 42.96
C ILE A 136 -14.64 -22.56 44.18
N ALA A 137 -15.72 -23.19 44.65
CA ALA A 137 -16.45 -22.74 45.84
C ALA A 137 -15.59 -22.81 47.12
N ALA A 138 -14.68 -23.78 47.20
CA ALA A 138 -13.73 -23.89 48.31
C ALA A 138 -12.70 -22.75 48.39
N LEU A 139 -12.58 -21.91 47.34
CA LEU A 139 -11.61 -20.82 47.24
C LEU A 139 -12.15 -19.44 47.66
N ALA A 140 -13.42 -19.32 48.08
CA ALA A 140 -14.05 -18.04 48.41
C ALA A 140 -13.96 -17.64 49.91
N PRO A 141 -13.65 -16.37 50.26
CA PRO A 141 -13.61 -15.85 51.65
C PRO A 141 -15.03 -15.61 52.25
N PRO A 142 -15.18 -15.40 53.59
CA PRO A 142 -16.49 -15.42 54.26
C PRO A 142 -17.38 -14.18 53.99
N ALA A 143 -18.69 -14.42 54.09
CA ALA A 143 -19.82 -13.76 53.45
C ALA A 143 -20.31 -12.39 54.00
N THR A 144 -20.88 -11.54 53.13
CA THR A 144 -21.66 -10.32 53.47
C THR A 144 -23.04 -10.32 52.79
N THR A 145 -24.03 -9.61 53.35
CA THR A 145 -25.40 -9.52 52.79
C THR A 145 -25.49 -8.75 51.46
N GLU A 146 -24.40 -8.12 51.02
CA GLU A 146 -24.34 -7.26 49.83
C GLU A 146 -24.71 -8.01 48.55
N VAL A 147 -24.36 -9.30 48.45
CA VAL A 147 -24.65 -10.13 47.26
C VAL A 147 -26.16 -10.26 46.98
N PHE A 148 -26.99 -10.31 48.02
CA PHE A 148 -28.44 -10.38 47.85
C PHE A 148 -29.03 -9.02 47.44
N ASP A 149 -28.47 -7.92 47.94
CA ASP A 149 -28.86 -6.57 47.54
C ASP A 149 -28.46 -6.30 46.08
N GLU A 150 -27.28 -6.76 45.65
CA GLU A 150 -26.86 -6.76 44.24
C GLU A 150 -27.80 -7.58 43.35
N ALA A 151 -28.19 -8.78 43.80
CA ALA A 151 -29.09 -9.65 43.06
C ALA A 151 -30.50 -9.04 42.92
N LEU A 152 -31.03 -8.43 43.99
CA LEU A 152 -32.31 -7.70 43.95
C LEU A 152 -32.23 -6.48 43.02
N ALA A 153 -31.13 -5.72 43.07
CA ALA A 153 -30.90 -4.63 42.12
C ALA A 153 -30.82 -5.13 40.67
N GLY A 154 -30.25 -6.31 40.44
CA GLY A 154 -30.25 -6.99 39.13
C GLY A 154 -31.67 -7.31 38.64
N VAL A 155 -32.53 -7.88 39.50
CA VAL A 155 -33.94 -8.11 39.16
C VAL A 155 -34.66 -6.79 38.86
N ASP A 156 -34.41 -5.72 39.62
CA ASP A 156 -35.06 -4.43 39.41
C ASP A 156 -34.63 -3.79 38.07
N ARG A 157 -33.34 -3.90 37.69
CA ARG A 157 -32.87 -3.45 36.36
C ARG A 157 -33.55 -4.20 35.22
N ILE A 158 -33.65 -5.54 35.33
CA ILE A 158 -34.35 -6.38 34.36
C ILE A 158 -35.85 -6.03 34.31
N ALA A 159 -36.49 -5.83 35.46
CA ALA A 159 -37.90 -5.48 35.56
C ALA A 159 -38.22 -4.15 34.85
N GLU A 160 -37.30 -3.19 34.94
CA GLU A 160 -37.37 -1.89 34.28
C GLU A 160 -36.85 -1.90 32.82
N PHE A 161 -36.51 -3.07 32.25
CA PHE A 161 -35.91 -3.20 30.92
C PHE A 161 -34.60 -2.40 30.75
N ARG A 162 -33.90 -2.05 31.83
CA ARG A 162 -32.64 -1.29 31.73
C ARG A 162 -31.55 -2.05 31.00
N ASP A 163 -31.61 -3.39 31.07
CA ASP A 163 -30.67 -4.30 30.45
C ASP A 163 -31.17 -4.79 29.06
N HIS A 164 -32.25 -4.20 28.53
CA HIS A 164 -32.80 -4.56 27.22
C HIS A 164 -32.62 -3.40 26.21
N PRO A 165 -32.07 -3.65 25.01
CA PRO A 165 -31.66 -2.59 24.09
C PRO A 165 -32.81 -1.80 23.46
N THR A 166 -34.00 -2.42 23.32
CA THR A 166 -35.09 -1.87 22.49
C THR A 166 -36.39 -1.63 23.24
N LEU A 167 -36.49 -2.16 24.46
CA LEU A 167 -37.69 -2.09 25.28
C LEU A 167 -37.44 -1.11 26.41
N SER A 168 -38.45 -0.32 26.73
CA SER A 168 -38.47 0.55 27.90
C SER A 168 -39.81 0.37 28.61
N PRO A 169 -39.94 0.82 29.87
CA PRO A 169 -41.22 0.84 30.54
C PRO A 169 -42.27 1.65 29.78
N SER A 170 -41.90 2.75 29.11
CA SER A 170 -42.86 3.54 28.32
C SER A 170 -43.39 2.76 27.13
N ILE A 171 -42.52 2.06 26.41
CA ILE A 171 -42.88 1.31 25.20
C ILE A 171 -43.65 0.03 25.57
N ALA A 172 -43.17 -0.71 26.55
CA ALA A 172 -43.75 -1.98 26.99
C ALA A 172 -45.16 -1.81 27.57
N ASN A 173 -45.41 -0.71 28.29
CA ASN A 173 -46.71 -0.43 28.93
C ASN A 173 -47.70 0.28 28.01
N LYS A 174 -47.26 0.88 26.90
CA LYS A 174 -48.14 1.59 25.98
C LYS A 174 -49.12 0.62 25.32
N ARG A 175 -50.41 0.94 25.41
CA ARG A 175 -51.46 0.17 24.74
C ARG A 175 -51.32 0.31 23.22
N LEU A 176 -51.40 -0.80 22.50
CA LEU A 176 -51.31 -0.82 21.04
C LEU A 176 -52.70 -0.67 20.41
N ALA A 177 -52.78 -0.07 19.22
CA ALA A 177 -54.03 0.15 18.51
C ALA A 177 -54.63 -1.15 17.91
N ASP A 178 -53.77 -2.11 17.53
CA ASP A 178 -54.17 -3.45 17.09
C ASP A 178 -54.49 -4.31 18.33
N ASP A 179 -55.76 -4.69 18.49
CA ASP A 179 -56.24 -5.51 19.61
C ASP A 179 -55.51 -6.88 19.72
N GLY A 180 -55.12 -7.48 18.60
CA GLY A 180 -54.40 -8.75 18.55
C GLY A 180 -52.94 -8.60 18.97
N ALA A 181 -52.27 -7.52 18.53
CA ALA A 181 -50.92 -7.18 18.98
C ALA A 181 -50.91 -6.74 20.46
N ASP A 182 -51.90 -5.96 20.91
CA ASP A 182 -52.03 -5.53 22.29
C ASP A 182 -52.29 -6.70 23.24
N ALA A 183 -53.09 -7.69 22.84
CA ALA A 183 -53.30 -8.90 23.63
C ALA A 183 -52.00 -9.70 23.82
N LYS A 184 -51.17 -9.82 22.77
CA LYS A 184 -49.86 -10.47 22.84
C LYS A 184 -48.90 -9.69 23.73
N ARG A 185 -48.83 -8.36 23.57
CA ARG A 185 -48.03 -7.46 24.42
C ARG A 185 -48.45 -7.57 25.88
N ALA A 186 -49.75 -7.46 26.17
CA ALA A 186 -50.29 -7.54 27.53
C ALA A 186 -49.96 -8.88 28.20
N THR A 187 -50.10 -9.99 27.47
CA THR A 187 -49.75 -11.33 27.95
C THR A 187 -48.25 -11.43 28.26
N ALA A 188 -47.38 -10.99 27.35
CA ALA A 188 -45.93 -11.02 27.56
C ALA A 188 -45.51 -10.10 28.73
N LEU A 189 -46.08 -8.91 28.84
CA LEU A 189 -45.80 -7.99 29.95
C LEU A 189 -46.27 -8.54 31.30
N GLN A 190 -47.44 -9.20 31.33
CA GLN A 190 -47.93 -9.87 32.53
C GLN A 190 -46.97 -11.00 32.95
N GLU A 191 -46.47 -11.77 32.00
CA GLU A 191 -45.50 -12.84 32.26
C GLU A 191 -44.14 -12.29 32.71
N HIS A 192 -43.65 -11.20 32.10
CA HIS A 192 -42.45 -10.49 32.54
C HIS A 192 -42.55 -10.05 34.00
N THR A 193 -43.67 -9.39 34.34
CA THR A 193 -43.94 -8.93 35.71
C THR A 193 -44.02 -10.10 36.69
N ARG A 194 -44.65 -11.21 36.29
CA ARG A 194 -44.79 -12.42 37.10
C ARG A 194 -43.43 -13.07 37.38
N LEU A 195 -42.58 -13.21 36.36
CA LEU A 195 -41.24 -13.82 36.48
C LEU A 195 -40.30 -12.95 37.32
N CYS A 196 -40.26 -11.64 37.09
CA CYS A 196 -39.48 -10.71 37.91
C CYS A 196 -39.95 -10.73 39.37
N GLY A 197 -41.27 -10.72 39.60
CA GLY A 197 -41.85 -10.83 40.95
C GLY A 197 -41.48 -12.13 41.65
N ALA A 198 -41.52 -13.27 40.94
CA ALA A 198 -41.14 -14.57 41.47
C ALA A 198 -39.65 -14.63 41.87
N ALA A 199 -38.75 -14.13 41.02
CA ALA A 199 -37.32 -14.06 41.29
C ALA A 199 -37.02 -13.15 42.51
N ARG A 200 -37.70 -12.00 42.61
CA ARG A 200 -37.56 -11.07 43.75
C ARG A 200 -37.96 -11.75 45.06
N VAL A 201 -39.09 -12.48 45.07
CA VAL A 201 -39.55 -13.26 46.24
C VAL A 201 -38.56 -14.36 46.59
N GLN A 202 -38.03 -15.08 45.58
CA GLN A 202 -37.03 -16.13 45.79
C GLN A 202 -35.75 -15.57 46.41
N ILE A 203 -35.17 -14.51 45.86
CA ILE A 203 -33.93 -13.90 46.37
C ILE A 203 -34.12 -13.32 47.77
N THR A 204 -35.27 -12.68 48.04
CA THR A 204 -35.61 -12.19 49.40
C THR A 204 -35.70 -13.35 50.39
N GLY A 205 -36.33 -14.46 50.00
CA GLY A 205 -36.39 -15.67 50.84
C GLY A 205 -35.03 -16.32 51.08
N LEU A 206 -34.11 -16.25 50.11
CA LEU A 206 -32.72 -16.72 50.28
C LEU A 206 -31.94 -15.81 51.25
N ARG A 207 -32.12 -14.49 51.15
CA ARG A 207 -31.54 -13.50 52.07
C ARG A 207 -32.00 -13.73 53.50
N ASP A 208 -33.30 -13.93 53.73
CA ASP A 208 -33.85 -14.15 55.07
C ASP A 208 -33.29 -15.43 55.70
N ARG A 209 -33.11 -16.49 54.91
CA ARG A 209 -32.47 -17.74 55.35
C ARG A 209 -30.98 -17.55 55.65
N PHE A 210 -30.28 -16.77 54.85
CA PHE A 210 -28.88 -16.42 55.07
C PHE A 210 -28.70 -15.70 56.41
N VAL A 211 -29.54 -14.70 56.68
CA VAL A 211 -29.55 -13.94 57.95
C VAL A 211 -29.85 -14.83 59.15
N ALA A 212 -30.72 -15.84 58.98
CA ALA A 212 -31.11 -16.75 60.05
C ALA A 212 -30.07 -17.84 60.38
N VAL A 213 -29.31 -18.33 59.40
CA VAL A 213 -28.46 -19.55 59.53
C VAL A 213 -26.96 -19.23 59.59
N GLY A 214 -26.52 -18.07 59.10
CA GLY A 214 -25.13 -17.60 59.22
C GLY A 214 -24.09 -18.36 58.38
N GLN A 215 -24.52 -19.24 57.47
CA GLN A 215 -23.68 -19.91 56.47
C GLN A 215 -24.21 -19.60 55.06
N GLY A 216 -23.33 -19.12 54.17
CA GLY A 216 -23.74 -18.16 53.16
C GLY A 216 -23.46 -18.43 51.68
N ALA A 217 -22.39 -19.15 51.34
CA ALA A 217 -21.93 -19.25 49.96
C ALA A 217 -22.93 -19.93 49.00
N ASP A 218 -23.61 -20.99 49.46
CA ASP A 218 -24.61 -21.70 48.63
C ASP A 218 -25.88 -20.88 48.40
N LEU A 219 -26.30 -20.08 49.39
CA LEU A 219 -27.47 -19.21 49.26
C LEU A 219 -27.18 -18.01 48.37
N GLU A 220 -25.96 -17.46 48.44
CA GLU A 220 -25.47 -16.41 47.53
C GLU A 220 -25.37 -16.91 46.09
N LYS A 221 -24.83 -18.11 45.88
CA LYS A 221 -24.80 -18.76 44.56
C LYS A 221 -26.22 -18.94 44.01
N GLN A 222 -27.16 -19.40 44.83
CA GLN A 222 -28.56 -19.53 44.43
C GLN A 222 -29.20 -18.17 44.09
N ALA A 223 -28.84 -17.08 44.78
CA ALA A 223 -29.33 -15.75 44.46
C ALA A 223 -28.78 -15.23 43.12
N ARG A 224 -27.48 -15.42 42.83
CA ARG A 224 -26.87 -15.06 41.53
C ARG A 224 -27.45 -15.90 40.38
N ILE A 225 -27.61 -17.21 40.59
CA ILE A 225 -28.25 -18.12 39.63
C ILE A 225 -29.70 -17.70 39.37
N ALA A 226 -30.46 -17.29 40.39
CA ALA A 226 -31.84 -16.84 40.20
C ALA A 226 -31.95 -15.61 39.28
N VAL A 227 -30.97 -14.69 39.29
CA VAL A 227 -30.94 -13.55 38.35
C VAL A 227 -30.59 -14.02 36.93
N MET A 228 -29.65 -14.96 36.78
CA MET A 228 -29.30 -15.53 35.47
C MET A 228 -30.46 -16.34 34.86
N ASP A 229 -31.09 -17.19 35.67
CA ASP A 229 -32.26 -17.98 35.28
C ASP A 229 -33.44 -17.06 34.91
N LEU A 230 -33.60 -15.94 35.61
CA LEU A 230 -34.59 -14.92 35.26
C LEU A 230 -34.29 -14.33 33.87
N GLY A 231 -33.04 -13.95 33.59
CA GLY A 231 -32.62 -13.45 32.28
C GLY A 231 -32.95 -14.44 31.16
N ALA A 232 -32.56 -15.71 31.33
CA ALA A 232 -32.85 -16.77 30.36
C ALA A 232 -34.36 -17.04 30.19
N ALA A 233 -35.14 -17.02 31.28
CA ALA A 233 -36.59 -17.22 31.22
C ALA A 233 -37.33 -16.06 30.55
N LEU A 234 -36.77 -14.85 30.62
CA LEU A 234 -37.36 -13.64 30.02
C LEU A 234 -37.02 -13.46 28.54
N GLU A 235 -35.99 -14.12 28.01
CA GLU A 235 -35.62 -14.04 26.60
C GLU A 235 -36.80 -14.28 25.63
N PRO A 236 -37.58 -15.39 25.73
CA PRO A 236 -38.76 -15.58 24.87
C PRO A 236 -39.88 -14.56 25.13
N VAL A 237 -39.98 -14.04 26.35
CA VAL A 237 -40.98 -13.02 26.74
C VAL A 237 -40.65 -11.67 26.10
N HIS A 238 -39.38 -11.25 26.18
CA HIS A 238 -38.87 -10.02 25.58
C HIS A 238 -38.93 -10.08 24.05
N ALA A 239 -38.66 -11.24 23.44
CA ALA A 239 -38.84 -11.46 22.00
C ALA A 239 -40.31 -11.29 21.58
N ALA A 240 -41.24 -11.90 22.33
CA ALA A 240 -42.67 -11.76 22.05
C ALA A 240 -43.17 -10.31 22.22
N LEU A 241 -42.68 -9.60 23.24
CA LEU A 241 -42.99 -8.20 23.50
C LEU A 241 -42.47 -7.29 22.37
N SER A 242 -41.20 -7.47 22.00
CA SER A 242 -40.56 -6.71 20.92
C SER A 242 -41.26 -6.93 19.57
N ALA A 243 -41.64 -8.16 19.25
CA ALA A 243 -42.36 -8.46 18.01
C ALA A 243 -43.74 -7.79 17.94
N ALA A 244 -44.51 -7.81 19.03
CA ALA A 244 -45.80 -7.13 19.11
C ALA A 244 -45.67 -5.61 18.94
N VAL A 245 -44.68 -5.02 19.61
CA VAL A 245 -44.36 -3.59 19.56
C VAL A 245 -43.89 -3.16 18.17
N SER A 246 -42.97 -3.91 17.54
CA SER A 246 -42.47 -3.60 16.20
C SER A 246 -43.56 -3.71 15.13
N THR A 247 -44.48 -4.68 15.26
CA THR A 247 -45.62 -4.81 14.34
C THR A 247 -46.53 -3.59 14.40
N ALA A 248 -46.83 -3.10 15.61
CA ALA A 248 -47.62 -1.89 15.80
C ALA A 248 -46.88 -0.62 15.33
N ALA A 249 -45.56 -0.56 15.47
CA ALA A 249 -44.75 0.54 14.96
C ALA A 249 -44.80 0.64 13.43
N THR A 250 -44.69 -0.49 12.72
CA THR A 250 -44.84 -0.50 11.25
C THR A 250 -46.23 -0.02 10.83
N ALA A 251 -47.29 -0.50 11.47
CA ALA A 251 -48.66 -0.07 11.16
C ALA A 251 -48.86 1.45 11.41
N ALA A 252 -48.24 2.00 12.46
CA ALA A 252 -48.28 3.43 12.73
C ALA A 252 -47.51 4.23 11.67
N LEU A 253 -46.35 3.75 11.19
CA LEU A 253 -45.64 4.38 10.08
C LEU A 253 -46.49 4.38 8.80
N GLU A 254 -47.18 3.28 8.49
CA GLU A 254 -48.09 3.19 7.34
C GLU A 254 -49.26 4.19 7.45
N GLU A 255 -49.82 4.36 8.64
CA GLU A 255 -50.89 5.35 8.90
C GLU A 255 -50.36 6.79 8.74
N MET A 256 -49.17 7.09 9.27
CA MET A 256 -48.52 8.39 9.14
C MET A 256 -48.15 8.72 7.68
N GLU A 257 -47.66 7.73 6.92
CA GLU A 257 -47.42 7.87 5.47
C GLU A 257 -48.73 8.20 4.73
N GLN A 258 -49.82 7.51 5.03
CA GLN A 258 -51.14 7.81 4.46
C GLN A 258 -51.64 9.21 4.84
N GLY A 259 -51.25 9.70 6.03
CA GLY A 259 -51.44 11.08 6.49
C GLY A 259 -50.55 12.12 5.79
N GLY A 260 -49.58 11.69 4.98
CA GLY A 260 -48.66 12.56 4.23
C GLY A 260 -47.35 12.89 4.96
N ASP A 261 -46.96 12.12 5.98
CA ASP A 261 -45.68 12.30 6.66
C ASP A 261 -44.50 11.75 5.82
N GLU A 262 -43.63 12.66 5.36
CA GLU A 262 -42.48 12.35 4.52
C GLU A 262 -41.39 11.52 5.24
N VAL A 263 -41.28 11.64 6.57
CA VAL A 263 -40.34 10.86 7.39
C VAL A 263 -40.83 9.42 7.48
N ALA A 264 -42.14 9.22 7.68
CA ALA A 264 -42.75 7.90 7.73
C ALA A 264 -42.59 7.14 6.42
N ALA A 265 -42.85 7.80 5.29
CA ALA A 265 -42.64 7.23 3.94
C ALA A 265 -41.18 6.78 3.73
N ARG A 266 -40.22 7.61 4.17
CA ARG A 266 -38.79 7.28 4.10
C ARG A 266 -38.42 6.09 4.99
N GLU A 267 -38.95 6.03 6.22
CA GLU A 267 -38.69 4.95 7.17
C GLU A 267 -39.25 3.60 6.68
N LEU A 268 -40.41 3.59 6.03
CA LEU A 268 -40.98 2.38 5.42
C LEU A 268 -40.12 1.87 4.27
N ALA A 269 -39.76 2.75 3.32
CA ALA A 269 -38.86 2.39 2.22
C ALA A 269 -37.49 1.88 2.72
N ARG A 270 -36.98 2.49 3.79
CA ARG A 270 -35.74 2.09 4.46
C ARG A 270 -35.87 0.72 5.13
N SER A 271 -36.99 0.43 5.77
CA SER A 271 -37.26 -0.88 6.39
C SER A 271 -37.21 -2.02 5.36
N ASP A 272 -37.86 -1.83 4.22
CA ASP A 272 -37.85 -2.81 3.11
C ASP A 272 -36.46 -3.05 2.55
N ARG A 273 -35.69 -1.97 2.37
CA ARG A 273 -34.33 -2.07 1.85
C ARG A 273 -33.35 -2.67 2.83
N LEU A 274 -33.44 -2.28 4.10
CA LEU A 274 -32.64 -2.90 5.15
C LEU A 274 -32.87 -4.41 5.14
N LYS A 275 -34.12 -4.87 4.97
CA LYS A 275 -34.45 -6.31 4.86
C LYS A 275 -33.66 -7.00 3.75
N ALA A 276 -33.67 -6.43 2.54
CA ALA A 276 -32.90 -6.96 1.42
C ALA A 276 -31.38 -6.93 1.65
N ASP A 277 -30.87 -5.91 2.34
CA ASP A 277 -29.44 -5.79 2.63
C ASP A 277 -28.98 -6.75 3.73
N ALA A 278 -29.81 -7.08 4.72
CA ALA A 278 -29.48 -8.13 5.69
C ALA A 278 -29.34 -9.49 5.02
N GLU A 279 -30.24 -9.85 4.10
CA GLU A 279 -30.13 -11.10 3.33
C GLU A 279 -28.82 -11.16 2.52
N ARG A 280 -28.39 -10.02 1.96
CA ARG A 280 -27.12 -9.91 1.24
C ARG A 280 -25.91 -10.00 2.16
N LEU A 281 -25.97 -9.36 3.34
CA LEU A 281 -24.91 -9.38 4.35
C LEU A 281 -24.72 -10.78 4.91
N ASP A 282 -25.80 -11.50 5.24
CA ASP A 282 -25.74 -12.90 5.66
C ASP A 282 -25.06 -13.77 4.60
N GLY A 283 -25.47 -13.61 3.33
CA GLY A 283 -24.82 -14.32 2.22
C GLY A 283 -23.35 -13.93 2.00
N ALA A 284 -22.93 -12.72 2.41
CA ALA A 284 -21.54 -12.29 2.35
C ALA A 284 -20.71 -12.82 3.52
N LEU A 285 -21.29 -12.85 4.73
CA LEU A 285 -20.67 -13.44 5.92
C LEU A 285 -20.37 -14.93 5.71
N VAL A 286 -21.34 -15.69 5.18
CA VAL A 286 -21.14 -17.11 4.84
C VAL A 286 -19.98 -17.31 3.87
N LYS A 287 -19.86 -16.48 2.82
CA LYS A 287 -18.76 -16.58 1.85
C LYS A 287 -17.40 -16.23 2.44
N ILE A 288 -17.35 -15.29 3.38
CA ILE A 288 -16.10 -14.93 4.08
C ILE A 288 -15.72 -16.05 5.04
N ASP A 289 -16.68 -16.64 5.75
CA ASP A 289 -16.45 -17.80 6.62
C ASP A 289 -15.90 -18.98 5.80
N GLU A 290 -16.54 -19.33 4.67
CA GLU A 290 -16.04 -20.35 3.75
C GLU A 290 -14.61 -20.05 3.26
N LYS A 291 -14.29 -18.78 3.00
CA LYS A 291 -12.96 -18.35 2.56
C LYS A 291 -11.92 -18.45 3.68
N ILE A 292 -12.26 -18.03 4.90
CA ILE A 292 -11.39 -18.14 6.08
C ILE A 292 -11.08 -19.61 6.34
N ASP A 293 -12.10 -20.48 6.29
CA ASP A 293 -11.92 -21.91 6.48
C ASP A 293 -11.10 -22.56 5.37
N GLY A 294 -11.29 -22.14 4.11
CA GLY A 294 -10.43 -22.53 2.98
C GLY A 294 -8.96 -22.12 3.20
N LEU A 295 -8.71 -20.86 3.60
CA LEU A 295 -7.36 -20.38 3.90
C LEU A 295 -6.74 -21.11 5.08
N ARG A 296 -7.51 -21.49 6.10
CA ARG A 296 -7.03 -22.31 7.23
C ARG A 296 -6.58 -23.69 6.76
N GLN A 297 -7.33 -24.32 5.86
CA GLN A 297 -6.94 -25.59 5.25
C GLN A 297 -5.66 -25.44 4.40
N GLU A 298 -5.51 -24.33 3.67
CA GLU A 298 -4.28 -24.03 2.92
C GLU A 298 -3.07 -23.81 3.84
N VAL A 299 -3.24 -23.17 5.00
CA VAL A 299 -2.18 -23.02 6.03
C VAL A 299 -1.73 -24.39 6.56
N GLU A 300 -2.68 -25.30 6.79
CA GLU A 300 -2.39 -26.67 7.25
C GLU A 300 -1.60 -27.46 6.20
N GLY A 301 -1.90 -27.25 4.90
CA GLY A 301 -1.23 -27.90 3.78
C GLY A 301 0.09 -27.27 3.32
N ALA A 302 0.38 -26.01 3.71
CA ALA A 302 1.59 -25.32 3.31
C ALA A 302 2.84 -25.91 3.99
N GLU A 303 3.95 -26.04 3.25
CA GLU A 303 5.24 -26.50 3.80
C GLU A 303 6.23 -25.33 4.02
N GLY A 304 6.03 -24.20 3.34
CA GLY A 304 6.91 -23.03 3.40
C GLY A 304 6.55 -22.02 4.50
N PHE A 305 7.56 -21.49 5.21
CA PHE A 305 7.37 -20.48 6.26
C PHE A 305 6.76 -19.16 5.74
N GLN A 306 7.22 -18.68 4.58
CA GLN A 306 6.70 -17.44 3.98
C GLN A 306 5.27 -17.62 3.43
N GLU A 307 4.96 -18.80 2.91
CA GLU A 307 3.62 -19.16 2.44
C GLU A 307 2.63 -19.21 3.59
N LYS A 308 2.98 -19.88 4.71
CA LYS A 308 2.17 -19.84 5.94
C LYS A 308 1.96 -18.43 6.46
N ARG A 309 3.01 -17.59 6.44
CA ARG A 309 2.91 -16.20 6.90
C ARG A 309 1.97 -15.37 6.03
N ALA A 310 2.02 -15.54 4.71
CA ALA A 310 1.13 -14.85 3.78
C ALA A 310 -0.33 -15.29 3.95
N LEU A 311 -0.58 -16.60 4.08
CA LEU A 311 -1.91 -17.15 4.31
C LEU A 311 -2.49 -16.72 5.67
N LEU A 312 -1.69 -16.69 6.73
CA LEU A 312 -2.10 -16.18 8.05
C LEU A 312 -2.44 -14.68 8.00
N ALA A 313 -1.70 -13.88 7.24
CA ALA A 313 -2.03 -12.47 7.03
C ALA A 313 -3.35 -12.30 6.26
N GLN A 314 -3.64 -13.16 5.27
CA GLN A 314 -4.91 -13.17 4.57
C GLN A 314 -6.07 -13.59 5.48
N ILE A 315 -5.88 -14.59 6.36
CA ILE A 315 -6.87 -14.96 7.38
C ILE A 315 -7.17 -13.79 8.30
N ALA A 316 -6.14 -13.06 8.76
CA ALA A 316 -6.33 -11.89 9.61
C ALA A 316 -7.15 -10.80 8.91
N ALA A 317 -6.82 -10.49 7.65
CA ALA A 317 -7.54 -9.49 6.86
C ALA A 317 -9.00 -9.89 6.58
N GLU A 318 -9.27 -11.16 6.24
CA GLU A 318 -10.64 -11.64 6.03
C GLU A 318 -11.43 -11.73 7.34
N THR A 319 -10.78 -12.01 8.48
CA THR A 319 -11.42 -11.98 9.81
C THR A 319 -11.83 -10.55 10.17
N GLU A 320 -10.96 -9.56 9.95
CA GLU A 320 -11.31 -8.16 10.18
C GLU A 320 -12.48 -7.72 9.29
N ARG A 321 -12.51 -8.18 8.02
CA ARG A 321 -13.62 -7.93 7.11
C ARG A 321 -14.92 -8.58 7.59
N ARG A 322 -14.87 -9.82 8.09
CA ARG A 322 -16.00 -10.54 8.69
C ARG A 322 -16.56 -9.75 9.87
N ASP A 323 -15.70 -9.36 10.80
CA ASP A 323 -16.09 -8.64 12.02
C ASP A 323 -16.77 -7.30 11.69
N ALA A 324 -16.25 -6.56 10.70
CA ALA A 324 -16.86 -5.32 10.23
C ALA A 324 -18.26 -5.52 9.61
N LEU A 325 -18.46 -6.60 8.84
CA LEU A 325 -19.77 -6.94 8.29
C LEU A 325 -20.74 -7.42 9.36
N GLU A 326 -20.25 -8.16 10.36
CA GLU A 326 -21.05 -8.63 11.50
C GLU A 326 -21.50 -7.45 12.37
N GLU A 327 -20.62 -6.50 12.65
CA GLU A 327 -20.95 -5.25 13.32
C GLU A 327 -22.01 -4.46 12.55
N ARG A 328 -21.87 -4.38 11.22
CA ARG A 328 -22.87 -3.73 10.36
C ARG A 328 -24.22 -4.44 10.41
N ALA A 329 -24.24 -5.78 10.41
CA ALA A 329 -25.47 -6.56 10.51
C ALA A 329 -26.18 -6.29 11.85
N ARG A 330 -25.42 -6.32 12.96
CA ARG A 330 -25.96 -5.98 14.29
C ARG A 330 -26.52 -4.55 14.34
N GLN A 331 -25.84 -3.57 13.76
CA GLN A 331 -26.35 -2.19 13.67
C GLN A 331 -27.67 -2.12 12.91
N MET A 332 -27.82 -2.87 11.81
CA MET A 332 -29.08 -2.94 11.05
C MET A 332 -30.20 -3.58 11.87
N ASP A 333 -29.89 -4.64 12.63
CA ASP A 333 -30.87 -5.29 13.50
C ASP A 333 -31.31 -4.39 14.65
N ALA A 334 -30.38 -3.70 15.30
CA ALA A 334 -30.67 -2.70 16.33
C ALA A 334 -31.50 -1.54 15.77
N TYR A 335 -31.24 -1.10 14.54
CA TYR A 335 -32.07 -0.10 13.86
C TYR A 335 -33.50 -0.59 13.63
N ARG A 336 -33.69 -1.83 13.18
CA ARG A 336 -35.04 -2.39 13.00
C ARG A 336 -35.77 -2.52 14.33
N ALA A 337 -35.08 -3.00 15.34
CA ALA A 337 -35.67 -3.25 16.65
C ALA A 337 -36.05 -1.95 17.40
N SER A 338 -35.46 -0.80 17.03
CA SER A 338 -35.79 0.53 17.58
C SER A 338 -36.90 1.27 16.81
N ALA A 339 -37.62 0.63 15.89
CA ALA A 339 -38.68 1.26 15.10
C ALA A 339 -39.77 1.93 15.98
N ALA A 340 -40.18 1.27 17.07
CA ALA A 340 -41.19 1.82 17.98
C ALA A 340 -40.73 3.10 18.70
N GLN A 341 -39.44 3.21 19.04
CA GLN A 341 -38.86 4.42 19.63
C GLN A 341 -38.91 5.59 18.64
N ARG A 342 -38.63 5.33 17.35
CA ARG A 342 -38.69 6.36 16.30
C ARG A 342 -40.12 6.85 16.09
N VAL A 343 -41.08 5.93 15.98
CA VAL A 343 -42.50 6.28 15.90
C VAL A 343 -42.96 7.10 17.10
N GLU A 344 -42.53 6.74 18.31
CA GLU A 344 -42.84 7.51 19.51
C GLU A 344 -42.29 8.94 19.43
N LYS A 345 -41.05 9.13 18.96
CA LYS A 345 -40.45 10.46 18.75
C LYS A 345 -41.24 11.29 17.72
N MET A 346 -41.65 10.66 16.61
CA MET A 346 -42.43 11.33 15.57
C MET A 346 -43.79 11.79 16.09
N LEU A 347 -44.54 10.90 16.75
CA LEU A 347 -45.84 11.23 17.35
C LEU A 347 -45.72 12.27 18.46
N ALA A 348 -44.66 12.21 19.27
CA ALA A 348 -44.39 13.23 20.30
C ALA A 348 -44.14 14.61 19.68
N ALA A 349 -43.41 14.68 18.56
CA ALA A 349 -43.18 15.92 17.83
C ALA A 349 -44.47 16.50 17.24
N GLU A 350 -45.36 15.66 16.69
CA GLU A 350 -46.68 16.10 16.22
C GLU A 350 -47.54 16.66 17.37
N ALA A 351 -47.58 15.98 18.52
CA ALA A 351 -48.30 16.46 19.69
C ALA A 351 -47.73 17.79 20.22
N LEU A 352 -46.40 17.93 20.25
CA LEU A 352 -45.73 19.18 20.61
C LEU A 352 -46.03 20.31 19.63
N GLN A 353 -46.11 20.01 18.33
CA GLN A 353 -46.51 20.97 17.31
C GLN A 353 -47.95 21.43 17.50
N ALA A 354 -48.90 20.51 17.72
CA ALA A 354 -50.30 20.84 17.97
C ALA A 354 -50.46 21.72 19.22
N ALA A 355 -49.81 21.34 20.33
CA ALA A 355 -49.81 22.12 21.56
C ALA A 355 -49.18 23.51 21.36
N ALA A 356 -48.11 23.63 20.57
CA ALA A 356 -47.48 24.92 20.26
C ALA A 356 -48.42 25.83 19.44
N GLN A 357 -49.21 25.28 18.51
CA GLN A 357 -50.17 26.05 17.73
C GLN A 357 -51.34 26.56 18.57
N GLU A 358 -51.87 25.72 19.47
CA GLU A 358 -52.95 26.09 20.39
C GLU A 358 -52.51 27.20 21.35
N ARG A 359 -51.30 27.07 21.94
CA ARG A 359 -50.74 28.05 22.89
C ARG A 359 -50.56 29.46 22.34
N VAL A 360 -50.28 29.61 21.04
CA VAL A 360 -50.06 30.92 20.41
C VAL A 360 -51.37 31.51 19.88
N ALA A 361 -52.35 30.67 19.55
CA ALA A 361 -53.62 31.12 19.01
C ALA A 361 -54.46 31.91 20.04
N GLU A 362 -54.23 31.69 21.33
CA GLU A 362 -55.01 32.28 22.42
C GLU A 362 -54.43 33.58 23.00
N VAL A 363 -53.20 33.95 22.63
CA VAL A 363 -52.52 35.16 23.13
C VAL A 363 -52.56 36.25 22.06
N ASP A 364 -53.51 37.20 22.19
CA ASP A 364 -53.50 38.43 21.42
C ASP A 364 -52.63 39.47 22.14
N PRO A 365 -51.43 39.81 21.62
CA PRO A 365 -50.58 40.79 22.28
C PRO A 365 -51.28 42.15 22.38
N ASP A 366 -52.18 42.51 21.46
CA ASP A 366 -52.90 43.80 21.42
C ASP A 366 -54.22 43.79 22.21
N GLY A 367 -54.58 42.66 22.83
CA GLY A 367 -55.82 42.50 23.60
C GLY A 367 -55.78 43.16 24.98
N ASP A 368 -56.94 43.64 25.44
CA ASP A 368 -57.11 44.24 26.77
C ASP A 368 -56.89 43.23 27.93
N ASP A 369 -56.87 41.92 27.65
CA ASP A 369 -56.73 40.81 28.61
C ASP A 369 -55.35 40.13 28.59
N LEU A 370 -54.35 40.73 27.93
CA LEU A 370 -53.00 40.17 27.74
C LEU A 370 -52.38 39.57 29.01
N ASP A 371 -52.45 40.27 30.15
CA ASP A 371 -51.87 39.79 31.41
C ASP A 371 -52.56 38.52 31.94
N THR A 372 -53.87 38.38 31.72
CA THR A 372 -54.62 37.17 32.07
C THR A 372 -54.21 36.02 31.15
N LYS A 373 -54.08 36.29 29.86
CA LYS A 373 -53.64 35.31 28.86
C LYS A 373 -52.20 34.84 29.05
N LEU A 374 -51.29 35.73 29.45
CA LEU A 374 -49.91 35.36 29.79
C LEU A 374 -49.84 34.53 31.08
N ALA A 375 -50.69 34.81 32.07
CA ALA A 375 -50.78 34.01 33.28
C ALA A 375 -51.35 32.60 33.01
N GLU A 376 -52.40 32.49 32.17
CA GLU A 376 -52.95 31.22 31.69
C GLU A 376 -51.88 30.41 30.92
N TRP A 377 -51.18 31.06 29.99
CA TRP A 377 -50.09 30.44 29.22
C TRP A 377 -48.95 29.94 30.14
N SER A 378 -48.52 30.75 31.12
CA SER A 378 -47.47 30.36 32.07
C SER A 378 -47.85 29.12 32.88
N GLY A 379 -49.14 28.93 33.18
CA GLY A 379 -49.66 27.76 33.90
C GLY A 379 -49.72 26.47 33.05
N GLN A 380 -49.60 26.59 31.73
CA GLN A 380 -49.67 25.48 30.77
C GLN A 380 -48.30 25.00 30.27
N ARG A 381 -47.20 25.53 30.83
CA ARG A 381 -45.83 25.13 30.46
C ARG A 381 -45.52 23.72 30.99
N PRO A 382 -44.81 22.88 30.22
CA PRO A 382 -44.52 21.50 30.62
C PRO A 382 -43.62 21.42 31.87
N ASP A 383 -43.77 20.35 32.66
CA ASP A 383 -42.92 20.05 33.82
C ASP A 383 -41.44 20.01 33.39
N GLY A 384 -40.60 20.84 34.03
CA GLY A 384 -39.19 21.01 33.68
C GLY A 384 -38.86 22.23 32.81
N ALA A 385 -39.85 23.01 32.35
CA ALA A 385 -39.61 24.29 31.71
C ALA A 385 -38.92 25.27 32.68
N LYS A 386 -37.93 26.05 32.19
CA LYS A 386 -37.25 27.06 33.02
C LYS A 386 -38.26 28.01 33.63
N ALA A 387 -38.25 28.18 34.95
CA ALA A 387 -39.14 29.11 35.65
C ALA A 387 -39.07 30.50 35.00
N ILE A 388 -40.22 31.16 34.85
CA ILE A 388 -40.24 32.58 34.48
C ILE A 388 -39.62 33.32 35.67
N VAL A 389 -38.43 33.87 35.46
CA VAL A 389 -37.78 34.73 36.45
C VAL A 389 -38.17 36.17 36.08
N PRO A 390 -39.04 36.84 36.86
CA PRO A 390 -39.29 38.25 36.66
C PRO A 390 -37.96 39.01 36.78
N LEU A 391 -37.76 40.02 35.94
CA LEU A 391 -36.72 41.02 36.21
C LEU A 391 -37.00 41.61 37.59
N ASP A 392 -35.98 41.62 38.45
CA ASP A 392 -36.10 42.03 39.85
C ASP A 392 -36.80 43.38 39.95
N PRO A 393 -38.03 43.46 40.49
CA PRO A 393 -38.82 44.69 40.47
C PRO A 393 -38.20 45.82 41.32
N ASP A 394 -37.24 45.47 42.19
CA ASP A 394 -36.54 46.40 43.09
C ASP A 394 -35.15 46.82 42.57
N GLY A 395 -34.68 46.25 41.45
CA GLY A 395 -33.44 46.63 40.79
C GLY A 395 -33.71 47.66 39.71
N ASP A 396 -33.51 48.95 40.01
CA ASP A 396 -33.54 50.05 39.03
C ASP A 396 -32.48 49.82 37.94
N LEU A 397 -32.77 48.96 36.95
CA LEU A 397 -32.04 48.93 35.70
C LEU A 397 -32.21 50.31 35.07
N SER A 398 -31.11 51.00 34.81
CA SER A 398 -31.15 52.29 34.13
C SER A 398 -31.84 52.12 32.77
N GLY A 399 -32.49 53.17 32.26
CA GLY A 399 -33.15 53.10 30.93
C GLY A 399 -32.23 52.63 29.79
N LYS A 400 -30.90 52.78 29.93
CA LYS A 400 -29.90 52.24 29.00
C LYS A 400 -29.67 50.72 29.15
N GLU A 401 -29.75 50.19 30.36
CA GLU A 401 -29.59 48.75 30.62
C GLU A 401 -30.84 48.00 30.17
N LEU A 402 -32.03 48.56 30.43
CA LEU A 402 -33.30 47.99 29.94
C LEU A 402 -33.35 47.96 28.41
N GLN A 403 -32.88 49.03 27.75
CA GLN A 403 -32.78 49.10 26.30
C GLN A 403 -31.76 48.10 25.72
N ARG A 404 -30.58 47.93 26.34
CA ARG A 404 -29.62 46.89 25.96
C ARG A 404 -30.19 45.49 26.11
N GLU A 405 -30.96 45.26 27.17
CA GLU A 405 -31.55 43.95 27.44
C GLU A 405 -32.66 43.61 26.44
N GLN A 406 -33.46 44.59 26.05
CA GLN A 406 -34.41 44.50 24.93
C GLN A 406 -33.68 44.19 23.61
N GLU A 407 -32.60 44.89 23.29
CA GLU A 407 -31.77 44.64 22.11
C GLU A 407 -31.23 43.20 22.06
N VAL A 408 -30.76 42.67 23.20
CA VAL A 408 -30.27 41.27 23.29
C VAL A 408 -31.38 40.26 23.08
N ILE A 409 -32.56 40.47 23.67
CA ILE A 409 -33.71 39.56 23.51
C ILE A 409 -34.17 39.55 22.04
N LEU A 410 -34.32 40.73 21.43
CA LEU A 410 -34.69 40.87 20.02
C LEU A 410 -33.64 40.25 19.09
N ALA A 411 -32.34 40.46 19.35
CA ALA A 411 -31.27 39.85 18.57
C ALA A 411 -31.31 38.32 18.63
N ASN A 412 -31.57 37.73 19.81
CA ASN A 412 -31.71 36.28 19.96
C ASN A 412 -32.95 35.74 19.23
N ILE A 413 -34.08 36.44 19.30
CA ILE A 413 -35.31 36.09 18.57
C ILE A 413 -35.07 36.13 17.05
N VAL A 414 -34.45 37.20 16.53
CA VAL A 414 -34.12 37.34 15.11
C VAL A 414 -33.17 36.24 14.66
N TYR A 415 -32.12 35.96 15.45
CA TYR A 415 -31.20 34.85 15.18
C TYR A 415 -31.94 33.52 15.08
N LEU A 416 -32.82 33.22 16.05
CA LEU A 416 -33.57 31.96 16.06
C LEU A 416 -34.59 31.88 14.91
N LYS A 417 -35.20 33.00 14.50
CA LYS A 417 -36.04 33.07 13.28
C LYS A 417 -35.23 32.68 12.05
N THR A 418 -34.05 33.28 11.87
CA THR A 418 -33.15 32.94 10.75
C THR A 418 -32.71 31.47 10.82
N ALA A 419 -32.42 30.95 12.01
CA ALA A 419 -32.05 29.54 12.19
C ALA A 419 -33.19 28.59 11.80
N VAL A 420 -34.42 28.88 12.22
CA VAL A 420 -35.63 28.13 11.84
C VAL A 420 -35.88 28.19 10.33
N GLU A 421 -35.72 29.36 9.70
CA GLU A 421 -35.85 29.51 8.25
C GLU A 421 -34.80 28.72 7.47
N ARG A 422 -33.55 28.73 7.93
CA ARG A 422 -32.48 27.91 7.36
C ARG A 422 -32.75 26.42 7.55
N SER A 423 -33.18 26.00 8.74
CA SER A 423 -33.50 24.59 9.04
C SER A 423 -34.60 24.05 8.12
N ALA A 424 -35.60 24.87 7.80
CA ALA A 424 -36.67 24.49 6.89
C ALA A 424 -36.24 24.40 5.42
N ALA A 425 -35.06 24.91 5.06
CA ALA A 425 -34.48 24.83 3.71
C ALA A 425 -33.28 23.86 3.64
N LYS A 426 -32.70 23.49 4.78
CA LYS A 426 -31.51 22.65 4.86
C LYS A 426 -31.91 21.18 4.77
N ILE A 427 -31.36 20.49 3.76
CA ILE A 427 -31.55 19.06 3.54
C ILE A 427 -30.65 18.27 4.51
N VAL A 428 -31.20 17.26 5.16
CA VAL A 428 -30.52 16.35 6.09
C VAL A 428 -29.88 15.21 5.30
N VAL A 429 -28.73 15.50 4.68
CA VAL A 429 -27.99 14.53 3.86
C VAL A 429 -27.31 13.46 4.73
N ASP A 430 -26.86 13.83 5.93
CA ASP A 430 -26.23 12.95 6.91
C ASP A 430 -27.17 11.89 7.50
N ALA A 431 -28.49 12.15 7.49
CA ALA A 431 -29.49 11.15 7.87
C ALA A 431 -29.81 10.16 6.72
N LYS A 432 -29.19 10.27 5.54
CA LYS A 432 -29.36 9.29 4.45
C LYS A 432 -28.61 8.00 4.77
N LEU A 433 -29.34 6.88 4.93
CA LEU A 433 -28.70 5.55 4.93
C LEU A 433 -28.38 5.10 3.51
N TYR A 434 -29.19 5.53 2.54
CA TYR A 434 -28.99 5.22 1.12
C TYR A 434 -29.05 6.49 0.24
N PRO A 435 -28.22 6.56 -0.83
CA PRO A 435 -28.13 7.76 -1.67
C PRO A 435 -29.44 8.18 -2.35
N ASP A 436 -30.28 7.21 -2.68
CA ASP A 436 -31.55 7.35 -3.40
C ASP A 436 -32.77 7.56 -2.48
N GLU A 437 -32.56 7.70 -1.16
CA GLU A 437 -33.65 8.13 -0.27
C GLU A 437 -34.07 9.57 -0.58
N ALA A 438 -35.35 9.88 -0.37
CA ALA A 438 -35.89 11.23 -0.53
C ALA A 438 -35.18 12.25 0.38
N ASP A 439 -34.96 13.45 -0.16
CA ASP A 439 -34.41 14.57 0.61
C ASP A 439 -35.45 15.09 1.60
N LEU A 440 -35.10 15.07 2.89
CA LEU A 440 -35.90 15.66 3.96
C LEU A 440 -35.19 16.90 4.51
N THR A 441 -35.96 17.91 4.88
CA THR A 441 -35.45 19.11 5.58
C THR A 441 -35.35 18.88 7.09
N GLU A 442 -34.51 19.67 7.79
CA GLU A 442 -34.32 19.56 9.25
C GLU A 442 -35.61 19.79 10.06
N ILE A 443 -36.53 20.61 9.54
CA ILE A 443 -37.90 20.76 10.06
C ILE A 443 -38.90 20.82 8.90
N SER A 444 -40.16 20.42 9.15
CA SER A 444 -41.23 20.48 8.15
C SER A 444 -41.76 21.91 7.95
N ALA A 445 -42.43 22.16 6.82
CA ALA A 445 -43.08 23.45 6.58
C ALA A 445 -44.14 23.81 7.64
N PRO A 446 -45.02 22.88 8.11
CA PRO A 446 -45.92 23.13 9.23
C PRO A 446 -45.20 23.46 10.56
N GLN A 447 -44.10 22.78 10.86
CA GLN A 447 -43.28 23.06 12.04
C GLN A 447 -42.65 24.45 11.97
N LYS A 448 -42.07 24.83 10.82
CA LYS A 448 -41.55 26.18 10.56
C LYS A 448 -42.60 27.25 10.86
N VAL A 449 -43.82 27.09 10.32
CA VAL A 449 -44.91 28.05 10.52
C VAL A 449 -45.24 28.20 12.01
N SER A 450 -45.26 27.09 12.75
CA SER A 450 -45.57 27.09 14.19
C SER A 450 -44.49 27.82 15.02
N LEU A 451 -43.21 27.52 14.77
CA LEU A 451 -42.09 28.16 15.45
C LEU A 451 -41.98 29.65 15.13
N LEU A 452 -42.17 30.05 13.87
CA LEU A 452 -42.14 31.46 13.47
C LEU A 452 -43.30 32.27 14.07
N LYS A 453 -44.48 31.66 14.23
CA LYS A 453 -45.60 32.29 14.94
C LYS A 453 -45.25 32.55 16.41
N MET A 454 -44.68 31.57 17.11
CA MET A 454 -44.21 31.75 18.49
C MET A 454 -43.14 32.84 18.61
N LEU A 455 -42.15 32.87 17.71
CA LEU A 455 -41.11 33.90 17.73
C LEU A 455 -41.62 35.29 17.41
N THR A 456 -42.67 35.40 16.59
CA THR A 456 -43.33 36.69 16.30
C THR A 456 -44.14 37.18 17.49
N LEU A 457 -44.80 36.27 18.22
CA LEU A 457 -45.41 36.61 19.50
C LEU A 457 -44.35 37.06 20.51
N ALA A 458 -43.21 36.38 20.61
CA ALA A 458 -42.11 36.75 21.51
C ALA A 458 -41.57 38.16 21.24
N GLU A 459 -41.43 38.51 19.95
CA GLU A 459 -41.03 39.85 19.51
C GLU A 459 -42.06 40.90 19.95
N SER A 460 -43.37 40.65 19.70
CA SER A 460 -44.44 41.56 20.10
C SER A 460 -44.54 41.76 21.62
N LEU A 461 -44.25 40.72 22.42
CA LEU A 461 -44.21 40.79 23.88
C LEU A 461 -43.01 41.60 24.36
N CYS A 462 -41.86 41.47 23.68
CA CYS A 462 -40.67 42.27 23.96
C CYS A 462 -40.94 43.77 23.72
N ASP A 463 -41.62 44.11 22.62
CA ASP A 463 -42.00 45.50 22.30
C ASP A 463 -43.01 46.09 23.30
N LYS A 464 -43.77 45.24 24.00
CA LYS A 464 -44.72 45.61 25.06
C LYS A 464 -44.11 45.63 26.46
N GLY A 465 -42.80 45.45 26.58
CA GLY A 465 -42.10 45.44 27.87
C GLY A 465 -42.25 44.14 28.67
N LYS A 466 -42.82 43.07 28.08
CA LYS A 466 -42.99 41.73 28.69
C LYS A 466 -41.76 40.86 28.42
N HIS A 467 -40.60 41.31 28.90
CA HIS A 467 -39.29 40.74 28.56
C HIS A 467 -39.06 39.33 29.12
N ALA A 468 -39.63 39.01 30.29
CA ALA A 468 -39.48 37.69 30.92
C ALA A 468 -40.25 36.61 30.13
N GLU A 469 -41.45 36.96 29.68
CA GLU A 469 -42.32 36.14 28.86
C GLU A 469 -41.74 35.94 27.45
N ALA A 470 -41.19 37.00 26.84
CA ALA A 470 -40.48 36.91 25.57
C ALA A 470 -39.27 35.95 25.63
N ARG A 471 -38.49 36.00 26.72
CA ARG A 471 -37.36 35.06 26.96
C ARG A 471 -37.82 33.62 27.14
N ALA A 472 -38.88 33.42 27.91
CA ALA A 472 -39.45 32.09 28.14
C ALA A 472 -39.96 31.50 26.82
N LEU A 473 -40.65 32.29 26.00
CA LEU A 473 -41.14 31.84 24.70
C LEU A 473 -39.99 31.53 23.73
N HIS A 474 -38.93 32.33 23.71
CA HIS A 474 -37.70 32.01 22.95
C HIS A 474 -37.09 30.67 23.39
N ALA A 475 -36.98 30.41 24.70
CA ALA A 475 -36.43 29.16 25.22
C ALA A 475 -37.32 27.95 24.86
N ASP A 476 -38.64 28.11 24.94
CA ASP A 476 -39.61 27.08 24.57
C ASP A 476 -39.52 26.76 23.06
N VAL A 477 -39.39 27.78 22.19
CA VAL A 477 -39.13 27.60 20.75
C VAL A 477 -37.81 26.89 20.51
N GLN A 478 -36.75 27.25 21.23
CA GLN A 478 -35.44 26.60 21.08
C GLN A 478 -35.51 25.10 21.45
N SER A 479 -36.26 24.76 22.49
CA SER A 479 -36.49 23.37 22.88
C SER A 479 -37.29 22.61 21.82
N LEU A 480 -38.40 23.19 21.34
CA LEU A 480 -39.25 22.59 20.30
C LEU A 480 -38.49 22.41 18.99
N TRP A 481 -37.69 23.39 18.59
CA TRP A 481 -36.85 23.33 17.40
C TRP A 481 -35.90 22.12 17.44
N ARG A 482 -35.25 21.88 18.59
CA ARG A 482 -34.39 20.69 18.77
C ARG A 482 -35.20 19.39 18.69
N SER A 483 -36.35 19.33 19.37
CA SER A 483 -37.22 18.15 19.32
C SER A 483 -37.72 17.83 17.90
N PHE A 484 -37.99 18.85 17.08
CA PHE A 484 -38.39 18.66 15.68
C PHE A 484 -37.25 18.16 14.80
N ILE A 485 -36.02 18.67 15.00
CA ILE A 485 -34.84 18.16 14.30
C ILE A 485 -34.60 16.69 14.64
N ASP A 486 -34.61 16.36 15.94
CA ASP A 486 -34.36 14.99 16.43
C ASP A 486 -35.42 13.99 15.92
N ALA A 487 -36.65 14.42 15.72
CA ALA A 487 -37.74 13.58 15.20
C ALA A 487 -37.66 13.32 13.69
N ARG A 488 -36.76 14.02 12.95
CA ARG A 488 -36.58 13.87 11.50
C ARG A 488 -35.24 13.24 11.12
N SER A 489 -34.34 13.04 12.08
CA SER A 489 -33.01 12.45 11.86
C SER A 489 -32.92 11.08 12.50
N PHE A 490 -32.93 10.04 11.66
CA PHE A 490 -32.75 8.66 12.08
C PHE A 490 -31.56 8.05 11.35
N VAL A 491 -30.56 7.61 12.11
CA VAL A 491 -29.34 6.95 11.63
C VAL A 491 -29.22 5.57 12.27
N LEU A 492 -28.32 4.73 11.75
CA LEU A 492 -28.02 3.44 12.38
C LEU A 492 -27.51 3.67 13.81
N PRO A 493 -28.07 2.99 14.81
CA PRO A 493 -27.65 3.17 16.19
C PRO A 493 -26.26 2.59 16.37
N ASP A 494 -25.48 3.24 17.23
CA ASP A 494 -24.30 2.62 17.80
C ASP A 494 -24.77 1.45 18.69
N LEU A 495 -24.07 0.32 18.59
CA LEU A 495 -24.45 -0.87 19.33
C LEU A 495 -24.22 -0.66 20.83
N PRO A 496 -25.18 -1.01 21.71
CA PRO A 496 -24.93 -1.02 23.15
C PRO A 496 -23.75 -1.94 23.45
N GLU A 497 -22.85 -1.48 24.30
CA GLU A 497 -21.54 -2.08 24.53
C GLU A 497 -21.60 -3.34 25.38
N ASP A 498 -22.13 -4.42 24.83
CA ASP A 498 -21.94 -5.76 25.39
C ASP A 498 -21.05 -6.59 24.45
N GLY A 499 -19.74 -6.48 24.70
CA GLY A 499 -18.66 -7.38 24.27
C GLY A 499 -17.98 -7.05 22.92
N PRO A 500 -16.77 -6.48 22.95
CA PRO A 500 -15.55 -7.30 23.04
C PRO A 500 -14.64 -6.83 24.19
N ASP A 501 -13.61 -7.63 24.50
CA ASP A 501 -12.47 -7.29 25.38
C ASP A 501 -12.25 -5.76 25.47
N LEU A 502 -12.36 -5.20 26.69
CA LEU A 502 -12.22 -3.76 26.93
C LEU A 502 -10.90 -3.22 26.34
N GLY A 503 -9.86 -4.04 26.26
CA GLY A 503 -8.62 -3.70 25.57
C GLY A 503 -8.80 -3.48 24.06
N LYS A 504 -9.58 -4.33 23.37
CA LYS A 504 -9.91 -4.17 21.95
C LYS A 504 -10.80 -2.96 21.68
N ARG A 505 -11.72 -2.64 22.60
CA ARG A 505 -12.53 -1.41 22.52
C ARG A 505 -11.62 -0.18 22.60
N VAL A 506 -10.73 -0.14 23.60
CA VAL A 506 -9.74 0.94 23.75
C VAL A 506 -8.90 1.07 22.47
N GLU A 507 -8.43 -0.04 21.90
CA GLU A 507 -7.66 -0.01 20.65
C GLU A 507 -8.45 0.57 19.46
N ARG A 508 -9.72 0.17 19.32
CA ARG A 508 -10.61 0.67 18.26
C ARG A 508 -10.90 2.15 18.43
N SER A 509 -11.28 2.60 19.63
CA SER A 509 -11.55 4.00 19.92
C SER A 509 -10.30 4.88 19.75
N VAL A 510 -9.11 4.39 20.12
CA VAL A 510 -7.85 5.09 19.85
C VAL A 510 -7.61 5.26 18.34
N LYS A 511 -7.90 4.24 17.53
CA LYS A 511 -7.81 4.34 16.05
C LYS A 511 -8.82 5.34 15.49
N GLN A 512 -10.07 5.31 15.97
CA GLN A 512 -11.13 6.24 15.55
C GLN A 512 -10.83 7.68 15.94
N LEU A 513 -10.39 7.92 17.19
CA LEU A 513 -9.92 9.22 17.66
C LEU A 513 -8.75 9.72 16.82
N SER A 514 -7.76 8.86 16.53
CA SER A 514 -6.65 9.24 15.64
C SER A 514 -7.15 9.69 14.27
N ALA A 515 -8.09 8.97 13.66
CA ALA A 515 -8.67 9.35 12.37
C ALA A 515 -9.49 10.66 12.46
N ALA A 516 -10.21 10.88 13.55
CA ALA A 516 -10.98 12.10 13.76
C ALA A 516 -10.09 13.33 14.04
N ILE A 517 -8.95 13.14 14.70
CA ILE A 517 -7.91 14.19 14.86
C ILE A 517 -7.30 14.54 13.51
N GLU A 518 -7.00 13.55 12.66
CA GLU A 518 -6.52 13.82 11.29
C GLU A 518 -7.58 14.55 10.44
N ARG A 519 -8.87 14.27 10.66
CA ARG A 519 -9.96 15.06 10.05
C ARG A 519 -9.98 16.50 10.57
N LEU A 520 -9.80 16.71 11.88
CA LEU A 520 -9.76 18.05 12.48
C LEU A 520 -8.59 18.86 11.90
N TRP A 521 -7.43 18.24 11.79
CA TRP A 521 -6.26 18.80 11.12
C TRP A 521 -6.55 19.12 9.64
N GLY A 522 -7.20 18.20 8.93
CA GLY A 522 -7.64 18.42 7.54
C GLY A 522 -8.68 19.53 7.38
N MET A 523 -9.35 19.94 8.46
CA MET A 523 -10.27 21.08 8.54
C MET A 523 -9.62 22.33 9.14
N GLY A 524 -8.31 22.33 9.38
CA GLY A 524 -7.57 23.47 9.94
C GLY A 524 -7.84 23.77 11.42
N GLY A 525 -8.43 22.83 12.17
CA GLY A 525 -8.63 22.96 13.62
C GLY A 525 -7.35 22.69 14.43
N ASP A 526 -7.28 23.24 15.64
CA ASP A 526 -6.16 23.00 16.58
C ASP A 526 -6.20 21.56 17.13
N ASP A 527 -5.37 20.70 16.56
CA ASP A 527 -5.33 19.26 16.83
C ASP A 527 -4.25 18.87 17.87
N GLY A 528 -3.33 19.78 18.20
CA GLY A 528 -2.22 19.56 19.14
C GLY A 528 -2.67 19.05 20.52
N PRO A 529 -3.61 19.72 21.21
CA PRO A 529 -4.13 19.27 22.49
C PRO A 529 -4.76 17.87 22.44
N PHE A 530 -5.36 17.50 21.30
CA PHE A 530 -5.97 16.20 21.09
C PHE A 530 -4.91 15.11 20.82
N ARG A 531 -3.86 15.41 20.05
CA ARG A 531 -2.74 14.48 19.84
C ARG A 531 -2.04 14.13 21.16
N ASP A 532 -1.75 15.14 21.99
CA ASP A 532 -1.12 14.93 23.29
C ASP A 532 -1.99 14.06 24.22
N ARG A 533 -3.31 14.28 24.21
CA ARG A 533 -4.27 13.52 25.00
C ARG A 533 -4.43 12.09 24.48
N LEU A 534 -4.43 11.88 23.16
CA LEU A 534 -4.44 10.54 22.54
C LEU A 534 -3.20 9.74 22.92
N ASP A 535 -2.03 10.37 22.91
CA ASP A 535 -0.77 9.71 23.29
C ASP A 535 -0.74 9.36 24.79
N ALA A 536 -1.32 10.20 25.65
CA ALA A 536 -1.50 9.87 27.06
C ALA A 536 -2.43 8.66 27.25
N ILE A 537 -3.55 8.60 26.51
CA ILE A 537 -4.48 7.47 26.50
C ILE A 537 -3.79 6.19 26.01
N LYS A 538 -3.00 6.25 24.93
CA LYS A 538 -2.22 5.11 24.41
C LYS A 538 -1.26 4.55 25.46
N ARG A 539 -0.49 5.41 26.13
CA ARG A 539 0.43 4.97 27.19
C ARG A 539 -0.31 4.38 28.39
N ALA A 540 -1.45 4.94 28.77
CA ALA A 540 -2.28 4.40 29.83
C ALA A 540 -2.84 3.01 29.46
N ALA A 541 -3.27 2.83 28.21
CA ALA A 541 -3.73 1.55 27.67
C ALA A 541 -2.63 0.48 27.63
N GLU A 542 -1.43 0.83 27.15
CA GLU A 542 -0.27 -0.06 27.18
C GLU A 542 0.09 -0.48 28.61
N THR A 543 0.07 0.48 29.55
CA THR A 543 0.37 0.20 30.97
C THR A 543 -0.68 -0.73 31.59
N ALA A 544 -1.97 -0.49 31.34
CA ALA A 544 -3.06 -1.35 31.81
C ALA A 544 -2.95 -2.76 31.22
N GLY A 545 -2.63 -2.90 29.92
CA GLY A 545 -2.48 -4.19 29.24
C GLY A 545 -1.34 -5.08 29.74
N THR A 546 -0.38 -4.52 30.49
CA THR A 546 0.68 -5.30 31.16
C THR A 546 0.29 -5.85 32.53
N GLN A 547 -0.88 -5.48 33.06
CA GLN A 547 -1.35 -5.90 34.37
C GLN A 547 -2.06 -7.26 34.28
N GLU A 548 -1.95 -8.07 35.34
CA GLU A 548 -2.58 -9.40 35.41
C GLU A 548 -4.13 -9.34 35.41
N ALA A 549 -4.70 -8.19 35.81
CA ALA A 549 -6.12 -7.86 35.71
C ALA A 549 -6.28 -6.38 35.29
N PRO A 550 -6.21 -6.07 33.99
CA PRO A 550 -6.27 -4.69 33.48
C PRO A 550 -7.60 -4.00 33.82
N ASP A 551 -7.56 -2.80 34.38
CA ASP A 551 -8.74 -1.93 34.53
C ASP A 551 -8.74 -0.83 33.46
N TYR A 552 -9.55 -1.02 32.41
CA TYR A 552 -9.68 -0.07 31.30
C TYR A 552 -10.76 1.00 31.52
N ARG A 553 -11.57 0.93 32.59
CA ARG A 553 -12.66 1.89 32.85
C ARG A 553 -12.22 3.37 32.92
N PRO A 554 -11.11 3.74 33.60
CA PRO A 554 -10.66 5.13 33.61
C PRO A 554 -10.17 5.59 32.23
N ILE A 555 -9.59 4.68 31.43
CA ILE A 555 -9.10 4.97 30.07
C ILE A 555 -10.28 5.22 29.13
N LEU A 556 -11.35 4.42 29.26
CA LEU A 556 -12.58 4.59 28.48
C LEU A 556 -13.30 5.90 28.83
N ALA A 557 -13.32 6.31 30.10
CA ALA A 557 -13.88 7.61 30.48
C ALA A 557 -13.11 8.79 29.87
N ASP A 558 -11.78 8.69 29.76
CA ASP A 558 -10.95 9.69 29.09
C ASP A 558 -11.16 9.71 27.57
N ILE A 559 -11.36 8.54 26.95
CA ILE A 559 -11.74 8.39 25.54
C ILE A 559 -13.09 9.07 25.29
N ASP A 560 -14.14 8.75 26.06
CA ASP A 560 -15.49 9.32 25.88
C ASP A 560 -15.51 10.84 26.08
N ALA A 561 -14.67 11.37 26.99
CA ALA A 561 -14.52 12.81 27.17
C ALA A 561 -13.83 13.45 25.96
N MET A 562 -12.77 12.81 25.46
CA MET A 562 -12.03 13.27 24.29
C MET A 562 -12.86 13.23 23.01
N GLU A 563 -13.68 12.19 22.80
CA GLU A 563 -14.57 12.08 21.64
C GLU A 563 -15.57 13.23 21.60
N ARG A 564 -16.15 13.62 22.74
CA ARG A 564 -17.06 14.76 22.86
C ARG A 564 -16.36 16.09 22.56
N ASP A 565 -15.18 16.30 23.13
CA ASP A 565 -14.38 17.52 22.91
C ASP A 565 -13.95 17.63 21.44
N LEU A 566 -13.56 16.50 20.82
CA LEU A 566 -13.14 16.43 19.43
C LEU A 566 -14.31 16.62 18.46
N ALA A 567 -15.48 16.08 18.76
CA ALA A 567 -16.70 16.31 17.98
C ALA A 567 -17.11 17.79 17.99
N LEU A 568 -16.96 18.47 19.14
CA LEU A 568 -17.19 19.90 19.26
C LEU A 568 -16.18 20.71 18.42
N ALA A 569 -14.89 20.35 18.51
CA ALA A 569 -13.83 20.99 17.73
C ALA A 569 -14.03 20.81 16.23
N LEU A 570 -14.39 19.60 15.77
CA LEU A 570 -14.72 19.32 14.37
C LEU A 570 -15.90 20.16 13.87
N ARG A 571 -16.94 20.32 14.70
CA ARG A 571 -18.11 21.14 14.36
C ARG A 571 -17.76 22.63 14.26
N GLN A 572 -16.84 23.11 15.09
CA GLN A 572 -16.35 24.49 15.04
C GLN A 572 -15.44 24.71 13.84
N ALA A 573 -14.51 23.78 13.58
CA ALA A 573 -13.62 23.79 12.43
C ALA A 573 -14.36 23.67 11.09
N ALA A 574 -15.60 23.18 11.07
CA ALA A 574 -16.43 23.15 9.87
C ALA A 574 -17.09 24.49 9.51
N GLN A 575 -16.99 25.53 10.36
CA GLN A 575 -17.60 26.84 10.08
C GLN A 575 -16.61 27.77 9.36
N LEU A 576 -17.00 28.24 8.17
CA LEU A 576 -16.23 29.23 7.42
C LEU A 576 -16.10 30.53 8.22
N SER A 577 -14.86 30.95 8.47
CA SER A 577 -14.59 32.25 9.05
C SER A 577 -14.69 33.35 7.97
N PRO A 578 -14.93 34.61 8.36
CA PRO A 578 -14.83 35.75 7.43
C PRO A 578 -13.46 35.86 6.75
N GLU A 579 -12.39 35.41 7.41
CA GLU A 579 -11.03 35.38 6.87
C GLU A 579 -10.87 34.31 5.78
N ASP A 580 -11.55 33.16 5.92
CA ASP A 580 -11.62 32.14 4.87
C ASP A 580 -12.35 32.66 3.63
N GLU A 581 -13.48 33.35 3.81
CA GLU A 581 -14.23 33.96 2.71
C GLU A 581 -13.38 35.00 1.97
N GLN A 582 -12.70 35.88 2.70
CA GLN A 582 -11.82 36.90 2.13
C GLN A 582 -10.64 36.28 1.37
N SER A 583 -10.03 35.22 1.91
CA SER A 583 -8.89 34.54 1.29
C SER A 583 -9.29 33.78 0.03
N LYS A 584 -10.47 33.15 0.02
CA LYS A 584 -11.06 32.51 -1.16
C LYS A 584 -11.41 33.53 -2.25
N GLU A 585 -11.96 34.68 -1.86
CA GLU A 585 -12.19 35.78 -2.80
C GLU A 585 -10.87 36.27 -3.41
N GLN A 586 -9.80 36.37 -2.61
CA GLN A 586 -8.47 36.74 -3.08
C GLN A 586 -7.87 35.67 -4.00
N ALA A 587 -8.07 34.38 -3.73
CA ALA A 587 -7.68 33.29 -4.61
C ALA A 587 -8.40 33.36 -5.96
N ALA A 588 -9.73 33.56 -5.96
CA ALA A 588 -10.52 33.74 -7.18
C ALA A 588 -10.07 34.96 -8.00
N LYS A 589 -9.80 36.09 -7.33
CA LYS A 589 -9.23 37.29 -7.98
C LYS A 589 -7.87 36.99 -8.62
N THR A 590 -7.03 36.24 -7.92
CA THR A 590 -5.69 35.88 -8.42
C THR A 590 -5.78 34.89 -9.58
N ALA A 591 -6.64 33.88 -9.51
CA ALA A 591 -6.92 32.98 -10.62
C ALA A 591 -7.40 33.73 -11.86
N SER A 592 -8.33 34.70 -11.69
CA SER A 592 -8.78 35.57 -12.80
C SER A 592 -7.64 36.42 -13.40
N LYS A 593 -6.73 36.96 -12.59
CA LYS A 593 -5.54 37.67 -13.08
C LYS A 593 -4.63 36.74 -13.89
N ILE A 594 -4.46 35.50 -13.45
CA ILE A 594 -3.68 34.49 -14.17
C ILE A 594 -4.38 34.11 -15.48
N ALA A 595 -5.69 33.84 -15.46
CA ALA A 595 -6.50 33.56 -16.64
C ALA A 595 -6.37 34.68 -17.69
N THR A 596 -6.44 35.94 -17.24
CA THR A 596 -6.22 37.12 -18.10
C THR A 596 -4.83 37.14 -18.73
N ALA A 597 -3.78 36.80 -17.96
CA ALA A 597 -2.43 36.68 -18.50
C ALA A 597 -2.34 35.55 -19.54
N LEU A 598 -2.95 34.39 -19.28
CA LEU A 598 -3.01 33.24 -20.17
C LEU A 598 -3.75 33.54 -21.49
N LEU A 599 -4.77 34.40 -21.49
CA LEU A 599 -5.42 34.87 -22.73
C LEU A 599 -4.45 35.57 -23.69
N SER A 600 -3.42 36.23 -23.15
CA SER A 600 -2.38 36.87 -23.97
C SER A 600 -1.38 35.87 -24.57
N LEU A 601 -1.36 34.63 -24.07
CA LEU A 601 -0.39 33.59 -24.42
C LEU A 601 -0.99 32.52 -25.35
N TYR A 602 -2.26 32.16 -25.13
CA TYR A 602 -3.00 31.22 -25.96
C TYR A 602 -3.79 31.92 -27.07
N ARG A 603 -4.09 31.18 -28.15
CA ARG A 603 -5.16 31.59 -29.07
C ARG A 603 -6.47 31.11 -28.47
N THR A 604 -7.36 32.05 -28.15
CA THR A 604 -8.65 31.76 -27.54
C THR A 604 -9.81 32.32 -28.36
N GLU A 605 -10.99 31.78 -28.12
CA GLU A 605 -12.26 32.18 -28.71
C GLU A 605 -13.28 32.41 -27.59
N VAL A 606 -14.01 33.52 -27.66
CA VAL A 606 -15.07 33.82 -26.68
C VAL A 606 -16.26 32.90 -26.95
N ILE A 607 -16.76 32.23 -25.92
CA ILE A 607 -17.94 31.35 -25.99
C ILE A 607 -19.03 31.86 -25.06
N SER A 608 -20.29 31.51 -25.35
CA SER A 608 -21.40 31.84 -24.46
C SER A 608 -21.46 30.90 -23.25
N GLU A 609 -22.08 31.34 -22.15
CA GLU A 609 -22.24 30.52 -20.94
C GLU A 609 -22.97 29.18 -21.23
N GLY A 610 -23.90 29.17 -22.18
CA GLY A 610 -24.61 27.95 -22.60
C GLY A 610 -23.72 26.93 -23.32
N ASP A 611 -22.59 27.37 -23.90
CA ASP A 611 -21.67 26.50 -24.65
C ASP A 611 -20.58 25.89 -23.76
N VAL A 612 -20.47 26.34 -22.50
CA VAL A 612 -19.44 25.92 -21.54
C VAL A 612 -19.47 24.41 -21.30
N ALA A 613 -20.66 23.81 -21.21
CA ALA A 613 -20.83 22.38 -20.98
C ALA A 613 -20.27 21.50 -22.13
N GLY A 614 -20.10 22.07 -23.33
CA GLY A 614 -19.52 21.39 -24.49
C GLY A 614 -18.00 21.55 -24.62
N VAL A 615 -17.34 22.25 -23.69
CA VAL A 615 -15.91 22.52 -23.72
C VAL A 615 -15.23 21.76 -22.58
N HIS A 616 -14.15 21.04 -22.91
CA HIS A 616 -13.39 20.30 -21.91
C HIS A 616 -12.82 21.28 -20.86
N PRO A 617 -12.87 20.98 -19.55
CA PRO A 617 -12.46 21.92 -18.49
C PRO A 617 -11.02 22.45 -18.64
N ASN A 618 -10.12 21.64 -19.21
CA ASN A 618 -8.72 22.03 -19.45
C ASN A 618 -8.54 23.03 -20.61
N ASP A 619 -9.56 23.21 -21.45
CA ASP A 619 -9.57 24.11 -22.60
C ASP A 619 -10.40 25.37 -22.32
N LEU A 620 -10.92 25.53 -21.10
CA LEU A 620 -11.74 26.65 -20.69
C LEU A 620 -10.93 27.60 -19.80
N LEU A 621 -10.96 28.89 -20.13
CA LEU A 621 -10.47 29.97 -19.27
C LEU A 621 -11.66 30.84 -18.87
N VAL A 622 -11.82 31.06 -17.57
CA VAL A 622 -12.87 31.93 -17.02
C VAL A 622 -12.21 33.20 -16.52
N VAL A 623 -12.65 34.35 -17.03
CA VAL A 623 -12.17 35.66 -16.59
C VAL A 623 -13.28 36.38 -15.88
N LEU A 624 -13.04 36.79 -14.63
CA LEU A 624 -13.93 37.65 -13.88
C LEU A 624 -13.58 39.11 -14.21
N LYS A 625 -14.55 39.84 -14.76
CA LYS A 625 -14.42 41.29 -15.03
C LYS A 625 -14.63 42.14 -13.78
N ASP A 626 -14.18 43.39 -13.86
CA ASP A 626 -14.34 44.40 -12.81
C ASP A 626 -15.82 44.70 -12.46
N ASP A 627 -16.76 44.37 -13.36
CA ASP A 627 -18.21 44.51 -13.15
C ASP A 627 -18.86 43.25 -12.52
N GLY A 628 -18.07 42.25 -12.16
CA GLY A 628 -18.51 40.98 -11.57
C GLY A 628 -19.03 39.95 -12.57
N ARG A 629 -19.04 40.25 -13.88
CA ARG A 629 -19.46 39.30 -14.91
C ARG A 629 -18.33 38.33 -15.27
N LYS A 630 -18.69 37.08 -15.53
CA LYS A 630 -17.76 36.05 -16.03
C LYS A 630 -17.76 36.05 -17.56
N GLU A 631 -16.58 36.11 -18.16
CA GLU A 631 -16.37 35.80 -19.58
C GLU A 631 -15.72 34.42 -19.72
N TYR A 632 -16.25 33.63 -20.66
CA TYR A 632 -15.78 32.27 -20.94
C TYR A 632 -15.00 32.27 -22.25
N HIS A 633 -13.77 31.75 -22.21
CA HIS A 633 -12.89 31.65 -23.35
C HIS A 633 -12.47 30.20 -23.58
N ARG A 634 -12.68 29.69 -24.80
CA ARG A 634 -12.16 28.40 -25.23
C ARG A 634 -10.76 28.56 -25.83
N ILE A 635 -9.82 27.77 -25.36
CA ILE A 635 -8.49 27.63 -25.94
C ILE A 635 -8.61 26.86 -27.27
N ARG A 636 -8.07 27.42 -28.36
CA ARG A 636 -8.04 26.74 -29.66
C ARG A 636 -6.97 25.66 -29.67
N LEU A 637 -7.37 24.46 -30.07
CA LEU A 637 -6.48 23.32 -30.31
C LEU A 637 -6.10 23.26 -31.80
N ARG A 638 -4.96 22.65 -32.09
CA ARG A 638 -4.50 22.25 -33.44
C ARG A 638 -5.16 20.93 -33.85
N ASP A 639 -4.97 20.53 -35.11
CA ASP A 639 -5.50 19.27 -35.67
C ASP A 639 -4.96 18.00 -34.98
N ASP A 640 -3.84 18.12 -34.24
CA ASP A 640 -3.24 17.08 -33.39
C ASP A 640 -3.67 17.17 -31.91
N GLU A 641 -4.74 17.93 -31.62
CA GLU A 641 -5.27 18.22 -30.28
C GLU A 641 -4.30 19.01 -29.37
N THR A 642 -3.19 19.56 -29.88
CA THR A 642 -2.28 20.38 -29.08
C THR A 642 -2.71 21.85 -29.03
N VAL A 643 -2.52 22.51 -27.90
CA VAL A 643 -2.95 23.90 -27.70
C VAL A 643 -2.22 24.87 -28.66
N GLN A 644 -2.99 25.68 -29.41
CA GLN A 644 -2.46 26.65 -30.36
C GLN A 644 -2.00 27.94 -29.65
N ARG A 645 -0.69 28.21 -29.67
CA ARG A 645 -0.07 29.40 -29.06
C ARG A 645 -0.08 30.62 -30.00
N ARG A 646 0.05 31.82 -29.43
CA ARG A 646 0.49 33.01 -30.18
C ARG A 646 2.04 32.98 -30.29
N GLU A 647 2.58 33.22 -31.48
CA GLU A 647 4.00 32.95 -31.82
C GLU A 647 5.02 33.93 -31.19
N ASP A 648 4.56 35.02 -30.57
CA ASP A 648 5.41 36.19 -30.30
C ASP A 648 6.11 36.25 -28.92
N LYS A 649 6.08 35.20 -28.09
CA LYS A 649 6.69 35.25 -26.74
C LYS A 649 7.63 34.09 -26.46
N SER A 650 8.87 34.42 -26.06
CA SER A 650 9.99 33.51 -25.72
C SER A 650 9.81 32.72 -24.42
N ILE A 651 8.56 32.44 -24.04
CA ILE A 651 8.20 31.72 -22.82
C ILE A 651 8.06 30.22 -23.16
N PRO A 652 8.71 29.30 -22.42
CA PRO A 652 8.53 27.86 -22.61
C PRO A 652 7.08 27.41 -22.41
N ARG A 653 6.70 26.27 -22.99
CA ARG A 653 5.32 25.75 -22.88
C ARG A 653 5.01 25.32 -21.45
N GLU A 654 5.97 24.67 -20.83
CA GLU A 654 5.92 24.07 -19.52
C GLU A 654 5.66 25.13 -18.44
N ALA A 655 6.22 26.34 -18.60
CA ALA A 655 5.97 27.48 -17.73
C ALA A 655 4.52 27.98 -17.80
N ILE A 656 3.93 27.98 -19.01
CA ILE A 656 2.54 28.36 -19.22
C ILE A 656 1.60 27.29 -18.66
N ASP A 657 1.93 26.02 -18.89
CA ASP A 657 1.15 24.90 -18.35
C ASP A 657 1.22 24.86 -16.82
N ALA A 658 2.37 25.15 -16.21
CA ALA A 658 2.52 25.30 -14.76
C ALA A 658 1.69 26.47 -14.22
N LEU A 659 1.69 27.62 -14.91
CA LEU A 659 0.87 28.77 -14.54
C LEU A 659 -0.64 28.45 -14.65
N ARG A 660 -1.05 27.67 -15.66
CA ARG A 660 -2.42 27.16 -15.79
C ARG A 660 -2.79 26.20 -14.66
N GLN A 661 -1.89 25.32 -14.24
CA GLN A 661 -2.12 24.43 -13.09
C GLN A 661 -2.29 25.23 -11.79
N GLN A 662 -1.50 26.28 -11.57
CA GLN A 662 -1.66 27.17 -10.42
C GLN A 662 -3.02 27.88 -10.43
N MET A 663 -3.47 28.35 -11.60
CA MET A 663 -4.81 28.92 -11.77
C MET A 663 -5.91 27.92 -11.39
N GLN A 664 -5.86 26.69 -11.94
CA GLN A 664 -6.85 25.65 -11.65
C GLN A 664 -6.86 25.25 -10.16
N MET A 665 -5.68 25.18 -9.54
CA MET A 665 -5.54 24.96 -8.10
C MET A 665 -6.22 26.07 -7.31
N LEU A 666 -6.00 27.34 -7.66
CA LEU A 666 -6.63 28.47 -6.99
C LEU A 666 -8.15 28.50 -7.20
N ASP A 667 -8.64 28.13 -8.40
CA ASP A 667 -10.08 28.01 -8.66
C ASP A 667 -10.71 26.92 -7.79
N GLN A 668 -10.04 25.77 -7.63
CA GLN A 668 -10.48 24.69 -6.73
C GLN A 668 -10.45 25.11 -5.25
N MET A 669 -9.40 25.83 -4.83
CA MET A 669 -9.29 26.37 -3.48
C MET A 669 -10.39 27.40 -3.20
N ALA A 670 -10.68 28.29 -4.15
CA ALA A 670 -11.74 29.28 -4.05
C ALA A 670 -13.14 28.66 -4.03
N ALA A 671 -13.33 27.54 -4.72
CA ALA A 671 -14.59 26.78 -4.76
C ALA A 671 -14.74 25.78 -3.59
N SER A 672 -13.71 25.59 -2.77
CA SER A 672 -13.77 24.68 -1.63
C SER A 672 -14.61 25.26 -0.50
N ASP A 673 -15.35 24.42 0.23
CA ASP A 673 -16.08 24.79 1.45
C ASP A 673 -15.25 24.57 2.73
N THR A 674 -13.95 24.29 2.58
CA THR A 674 -13.05 24.02 3.72
C THR A 674 -12.78 25.28 4.53
N ALA A 675 -13.08 25.24 5.82
CA ALA A 675 -12.81 26.30 6.78
C ALA A 675 -11.39 26.20 7.37
N GLY A 676 -10.89 27.26 8.02
CA GLY A 676 -9.55 27.31 8.60
C GLY A 676 -8.40 27.27 7.57
N SER A 677 -8.69 27.56 6.30
CA SER A 677 -7.74 27.47 5.18
C SER A 677 -7.20 28.84 4.72
N ALA A 678 -7.66 29.93 5.35
CA ALA A 678 -7.34 31.31 5.01
C ALA A 678 -5.84 31.55 4.73
N GLU A 679 -4.95 31.16 5.65
CA GLU A 679 -3.51 31.38 5.50
C GLU A 679 -2.91 30.60 4.33
N ALA A 680 -3.27 29.31 4.20
CA ALA A 680 -2.78 28.45 3.13
C ALA A 680 -3.25 28.94 1.75
N VAL A 681 -4.52 29.33 1.65
CA VAL A 681 -5.12 29.89 0.43
C VAL A 681 -4.48 31.22 0.07
N ALA A 682 -4.24 32.11 1.06
CA ALA A 682 -3.56 33.38 0.84
C ALA A 682 -2.09 33.20 0.40
N ALA A 683 -1.36 32.25 0.99
CA ALA A 683 0.02 31.94 0.61
C ALA A 683 0.10 31.35 -0.82
N ALA A 684 -0.82 30.43 -1.15
CA ALA A 684 -0.93 29.87 -2.49
C ALA A 684 -1.25 30.94 -3.54
N ALA A 685 -2.20 31.84 -3.24
CA ALA A 685 -2.55 32.96 -4.11
C ALA A 685 -1.34 33.90 -4.32
N LYS A 686 -0.62 34.26 -3.25
CA LYS A 686 0.58 35.10 -3.33
C LYS A 686 1.65 34.46 -4.22
N LYS A 687 1.98 33.19 -4.00
CA LYS A 687 2.99 32.45 -4.77
C LYS A 687 2.62 32.37 -6.26
N ALA A 688 1.36 32.13 -6.57
CA ALA A 688 0.88 32.07 -7.94
C ALA A 688 0.92 33.45 -8.64
N ASP A 689 0.63 34.55 -7.92
CA ASP A 689 0.74 35.91 -8.45
C ASP A 689 2.21 36.31 -8.70
N GLU A 690 3.13 35.94 -7.81
CA GLU A 690 4.57 36.11 -8.00
C GLU A 690 5.08 35.35 -9.22
N MET A 691 4.66 34.08 -9.38
CA MET A 691 5.00 33.27 -10.56
C MET A 691 4.44 33.89 -11.84
N ARG A 692 3.19 34.36 -11.83
CA ARG A 692 2.58 35.07 -12.96
C ARG A 692 3.39 36.30 -13.37
N ALA A 693 3.75 37.14 -12.41
CA ALA A 693 4.53 38.36 -12.65
C ALA A 693 5.91 38.02 -13.23
N ALA A 694 6.60 37.05 -12.63
CA ALA A 694 7.91 36.62 -13.07
C ALA A 694 7.88 36.04 -14.49
N ILE A 695 6.91 35.19 -14.85
CA ILE A 695 6.78 34.62 -16.19
C ILE A 695 6.42 35.71 -17.23
N ALA A 696 5.60 36.69 -16.85
CA ALA A 696 5.22 37.78 -17.75
C ALA A 696 6.42 38.67 -18.13
N GLU A 697 7.35 38.89 -17.20
CA GLU A 697 8.54 39.75 -17.37
C GLU A 697 9.79 38.97 -17.81
N GLY A 698 9.90 37.68 -17.46
CA GLY A 698 11.09 36.84 -17.59
C GLY A 698 11.36 36.25 -18.98
N GLY A 699 10.76 36.81 -20.04
CA GLY A 699 10.95 36.34 -21.41
C GLY A 699 12.41 36.35 -21.88
N ASP A 700 13.23 37.30 -21.39
CA ASP A 700 14.66 37.37 -21.69
C ASP A 700 15.50 36.43 -20.82
N ASP A 701 15.08 36.11 -19.60
CA ASP A 701 15.77 35.13 -18.75
C ASP A 701 15.65 33.71 -19.33
N TYR A 702 14.51 33.35 -19.91
CA TYR A 702 14.39 32.09 -20.65
C TYR A 702 15.31 32.01 -21.88
N LYS A 703 15.60 33.15 -22.53
CA LYS A 703 16.63 33.21 -23.58
C LYS A 703 18.03 33.05 -23.00
N ARG A 704 18.32 33.61 -21.82
CA ARG A 704 19.60 33.41 -21.12
C ARG A 704 19.81 31.94 -20.79
N VAL A 705 18.80 31.24 -20.28
CA VAL A 705 18.86 29.79 -20.02
C VAL A 705 19.22 29.02 -21.29
N THR A 706 18.46 29.20 -22.36
CA THR A 706 18.71 28.47 -23.62
C THR A 706 20.10 28.79 -24.20
N THR A 707 20.54 30.04 -24.12
CA THR A 707 21.88 30.47 -24.54
C THR A 707 22.98 29.83 -23.69
N ALA A 708 22.83 29.82 -22.37
CA ALA A 708 23.80 29.22 -21.45
C ALA A 708 23.90 27.70 -21.64
N LEU A 709 22.78 27.01 -21.83
CA LEU A 709 22.76 25.57 -22.12
C LEU A 709 23.40 25.22 -23.47
N GLN A 710 23.15 26.01 -24.52
CA GLN A 710 23.84 25.83 -25.81
C GLN A 710 25.35 26.10 -25.70
N ALA A 711 25.74 27.12 -24.93
CA ALA A 711 27.14 27.41 -24.65
C ALA A 711 27.78 26.27 -23.85
N PHE A 712 27.08 25.70 -22.87
CA PHE A 712 27.51 24.54 -22.10
C PHE A 712 27.77 23.34 -23.01
N ASP A 713 26.81 22.99 -23.88
CA ASP A 713 26.95 21.86 -24.81
C ASP A 713 28.16 22.04 -25.73
N LYS A 714 28.39 23.28 -26.21
CA LYS A 714 29.57 23.62 -27.00
C LYS A 714 30.88 23.47 -26.22
N LYS A 715 30.90 23.82 -24.93
CA LYS A 715 32.06 23.69 -24.05
C LYS A 715 32.34 22.21 -23.73
N MET A 716 31.32 21.43 -23.43
CA MET A 716 31.47 20.00 -23.15
C MET A 716 31.88 19.19 -24.39
N ALA A 717 31.52 19.66 -25.59
CA ALA A 717 32.01 19.13 -26.86
C ALA A 717 33.43 19.61 -27.25
N ASP A 718 34.10 20.42 -26.42
CA ASP A 718 35.45 20.89 -26.72
C ASP A 718 36.42 19.70 -26.79
N LYS A 719 37.24 19.67 -27.85
CA LYS A 719 38.25 18.62 -28.07
C LYS A 719 39.20 18.47 -26.89
N LYS A 720 39.43 19.53 -26.11
CA LYS A 720 40.26 19.46 -24.91
C LYS A 720 39.69 18.53 -23.85
N LEU A 721 38.37 18.58 -23.57
CA LEU A 721 37.71 17.68 -22.62
C LEU A 721 37.56 16.26 -23.17
N GLN A 722 37.40 16.12 -24.50
CA GLN A 722 37.39 14.80 -25.13
C GLN A 722 38.75 14.10 -25.08
N GLU A 723 39.84 14.88 -25.21
CA GLU A 723 41.20 14.36 -25.12
C GLU A 723 41.67 14.16 -23.67
N TRP A 724 41.30 15.07 -22.76
CA TRP A 724 41.72 15.09 -21.35
C TRP A 724 40.51 14.90 -20.45
N ARG A 725 40.37 13.68 -19.93
CA ARG A 725 39.17 13.25 -19.20
C ARG A 725 39.23 13.72 -17.76
N MET A 726 38.59 14.85 -17.48
CA MET A 726 38.49 15.40 -16.13
C MET A 726 37.41 14.67 -15.31
N ASN A 727 37.67 14.49 -14.02
CA ASN A 727 36.64 14.03 -13.09
C ASN A 727 35.50 15.06 -13.01
N GLY A 728 34.26 14.60 -12.87
CA GLY A 728 33.08 15.48 -12.78
C GLY A 728 32.40 15.85 -14.10
N THR A 729 32.99 15.49 -15.26
CA THR A 729 32.41 15.73 -16.59
C THR A 729 31.03 15.06 -16.77
N GLU A 730 30.93 13.77 -16.42
CA GLU A 730 29.67 13.00 -16.51
C GLU A 730 28.62 13.47 -15.49
N PRO A 731 28.93 13.61 -14.17
CA PRO A 731 27.99 14.18 -13.21
C PRO A 731 27.45 15.56 -13.60
N LEU A 732 28.30 16.43 -14.16
CA LEU A 732 27.89 17.77 -14.59
C LEU A 732 26.95 17.71 -15.81
N THR A 733 27.19 16.78 -16.73
CA THR A 733 26.30 16.55 -17.89
C THR A 733 24.93 16.03 -17.44
N ALA A 734 24.90 15.07 -16.52
CA ALA A 734 23.66 14.55 -15.95
C ALA A 734 22.87 15.63 -15.19
N ARG A 735 23.55 16.49 -14.41
CA ARG A 735 22.90 17.65 -13.75
C ARG A 735 22.30 18.61 -14.77
N LYS A 736 23.00 18.89 -15.87
CA LYS A 736 22.48 19.73 -16.96
C LYS A 736 21.27 19.11 -17.64
N GLU A 737 21.26 17.81 -17.91
CA GLU A 737 20.12 17.13 -18.54
C GLU A 737 18.87 17.17 -17.65
N LYS A 738 19.04 16.90 -16.35
CA LYS A 738 17.97 17.02 -15.36
C LYS A 738 17.43 18.45 -15.24
N PHE A 739 18.33 19.43 -15.25
CA PHE A 739 17.93 20.83 -15.24
C PHE A 739 17.17 21.21 -16.52
N ALA A 740 17.70 20.86 -17.70
CA ALA A 740 17.14 21.22 -18.99
C ALA A 740 15.73 20.65 -19.23
N SER A 741 15.42 19.47 -18.67
CA SER A 741 14.09 18.86 -18.80
C SER A 741 13.04 19.43 -17.85
N GLY A 742 13.43 20.10 -16.76
CA GLY A 742 12.51 20.48 -15.68
C GLY A 742 12.39 21.98 -15.38
N TYR A 743 13.41 22.79 -15.69
CA TYR A 743 13.52 24.17 -15.17
C TYR A 743 12.31 25.05 -15.47
N ALA A 744 11.72 24.90 -16.67
CA ALA A 744 10.64 25.75 -17.13
C ALA A 744 9.34 25.55 -16.35
N ALA A 745 9.11 24.35 -15.78
CA ALA A 745 7.92 24.05 -14.98
C ALA A 745 8.12 24.36 -13.48
N SER A 746 9.36 24.28 -12.99
CA SER A 746 9.64 24.19 -11.55
C SER A 746 10.36 25.40 -10.95
N MET A 747 10.91 26.30 -11.77
CA MET A 747 11.72 27.44 -11.30
C MET A 747 11.22 28.76 -11.88
N LEU A 748 11.46 29.85 -11.16
CA LEU A 748 11.25 31.20 -11.70
C LEU A 748 12.29 31.47 -12.80
N PRO A 749 11.95 32.29 -13.83
CA PRO A 749 12.84 32.53 -14.96
C PRO A 749 14.25 33.01 -14.57
N ALA A 750 14.34 33.94 -13.62
CA ALA A 750 15.62 34.49 -13.16
C ALA A 750 16.49 33.44 -12.44
N ASP A 751 15.88 32.60 -11.60
CA ASP A 751 16.60 31.54 -10.89
C ASP A 751 17.10 30.47 -11.85
N ALA A 752 16.27 30.09 -12.82
CA ALA A 752 16.68 29.19 -13.89
C ALA A 752 17.85 29.77 -14.70
N ALA A 753 17.83 31.07 -15.02
CA ALA A 753 18.94 31.71 -15.73
C ALA A 753 20.24 31.65 -14.91
N ASN A 754 20.18 31.93 -13.61
CA ASN A 754 21.35 31.87 -12.73
C ASN A 754 21.92 30.44 -12.63
N GLU A 755 21.07 29.43 -12.46
CA GLU A 755 21.51 28.02 -12.41
C GLU A 755 22.13 27.56 -13.73
N ALA A 756 21.54 27.94 -14.87
CA ALA A 756 22.09 27.63 -16.20
C ALA A 756 23.47 28.27 -16.43
N GLU A 757 23.64 29.52 -15.99
CA GLU A 757 24.93 30.23 -16.05
C GLU A 757 25.96 29.63 -15.09
N GLN A 758 25.54 29.14 -13.92
CA GLN A 758 26.40 28.41 -13.00
C GLN A 758 26.90 27.10 -13.63
N LEU A 759 26.02 26.30 -14.23
CA LEU A 759 26.39 25.07 -14.93
C LEU A 759 27.42 25.35 -16.04
N LEU A 760 27.22 26.43 -16.80
CA LEU A 760 28.19 26.90 -17.80
C LEU A 760 29.54 27.24 -17.16
N SER A 761 29.56 27.99 -16.06
CA SER A 761 30.78 28.36 -15.34
C SER A 761 31.53 27.12 -14.80
N GLU A 762 30.81 26.12 -14.30
CA GLU A 762 31.39 24.84 -13.85
C GLU A 762 32.04 24.10 -15.04
N ALA A 763 31.40 24.07 -16.22
CA ALA A 763 31.99 23.48 -17.43
C ALA A 763 33.24 24.23 -17.91
N GLU A 764 33.25 25.55 -17.84
CA GLU A 764 34.42 26.36 -18.18
C GLU A 764 35.60 26.08 -17.23
N THR A 765 35.32 25.86 -15.96
CA THR A 765 36.33 25.49 -14.95
C THR A 765 36.95 24.13 -15.27
N LEU A 766 36.14 23.14 -15.66
CA LEU A 766 36.65 21.82 -16.09
C LEU A 766 37.57 21.93 -17.31
N ILE A 767 37.22 22.74 -18.32
CA ILE A 767 38.08 22.97 -19.49
C ILE A 767 39.41 23.59 -19.06
N ALA A 768 39.39 24.60 -18.19
CA ALA A 768 40.61 25.24 -17.71
C ALA A 768 41.52 24.24 -16.99
N ALA A 769 40.96 23.31 -16.22
CA ALA A 769 41.69 22.28 -15.49
C ALA A 769 42.39 21.24 -16.38
N THR A 770 42.01 21.09 -17.66
CA THR A 770 42.72 20.22 -18.62
C THR A 770 44.18 20.64 -18.86
N GLY A 771 44.49 21.93 -18.72
CA GLY A 771 45.84 22.47 -18.90
C GLY A 771 46.85 21.88 -17.88
N PRO A 772 46.63 22.06 -16.57
CA PRO A 772 47.45 21.46 -15.52
C PRO A 772 47.58 19.93 -15.65
N LEU A 773 46.51 19.23 -16.03
CA LEU A 773 46.56 17.78 -16.23
C LEU A 773 47.51 17.37 -17.36
N LYS A 774 47.50 18.11 -18.49
CA LYS A 774 48.41 17.89 -19.61
C LYS A 774 49.87 18.09 -19.23
N GLU A 775 50.17 19.08 -18.40
CA GLU A 775 51.53 19.33 -17.89
C GLU A 775 52.02 18.18 -16.99
N LYS A 776 51.16 17.69 -16.09
CA LYS A 776 51.45 16.50 -15.28
C LYS A 776 51.70 15.27 -16.14
N TYR A 777 50.84 14.99 -17.12
CA TYR A 777 51.05 13.89 -18.08
C TYR A 777 52.42 13.98 -18.76
N GLY A 778 52.83 15.18 -19.20
CA GLY A 778 54.14 15.40 -19.79
C GLY A 778 55.30 15.06 -18.85
N THR A 779 55.17 15.43 -17.57
CA THR A 779 56.15 15.14 -16.52
C THR A 779 56.28 13.64 -16.26
N VAL A 780 55.15 12.93 -16.09
CA VAL A 780 55.15 11.48 -15.88
C VAL A 780 55.72 10.75 -17.10
N LYS A 781 55.39 11.20 -18.32
CA LYS A 781 55.94 10.62 -19.55
C LYS A 781 57.47 10.71 -19.60
N VAL A 782 58.04 11.87 -19.30
CA VAL A 782 59.51 12.05 -19.25
C VAL A 782 60.13 11.10 -18.23
N ARG A 783 59.49 10.91 -17.07
CA ARG A 783 59.93 9.97 -16.05
C ARG A 783 59.93 8.52 -16.54
N LEU A 784 58.84 8.08 -17.19
CA LEU A 784 58.74 6.73 -17.77
C LEU A 784 59.78 6.49 -18.87
N ASP A 785 60.06 7.49 -19.71
CA ASP A 785 61.12 7.42 -20.72
C ASP A 785 62.51 7.30 -20.06
N GLY A 786 62.71 7.93 -18.89
CA GLY A 786 63.91 7.77 -18.05
C GLY A 786 64.09 6.35 -17.50
N ILE A 787 63.01 5.74 -16.98
CA ILE A 787 63.00 4.34 -16.53
C ILE A 787 63.30 3.40 -17.70
N GLU A 788 62.70 3.64 -18.87
CA GLU A 788 62.98 2.82 -20.07
C GLU A 788 64.46 2.87 -20.47
N ASN A 789 65.09 4.04 -20.39
CA ASN A 789 66.52 4.18 -20.66
C ASN A 789 67.37 3.34 -19.68
N LYS A 790 67.04 3.33 -18.38
CA LYS A 790 67.70 2.51 -17.35
C LYS A 790 67.59 0.99 -17.59
N LEU A 791 66.58 0.56 -18.34
CA LEU A 791 66.33 -0.84 -18.74
C LEU A 791 66.90 -1.20 -20.13
N SER A 792 67.54 -0.26 -20.83
CA SER A 792 68.02 -0.46 -22.21
C SER A 792 69.36 -1.19 -22.28
N ALA A 793 69.55 -2.00 -23.34
CA ALA A 793 70.86 -2.57 -23.69
C ALA A 793 71.78 -1.56 -24.39
N LYS A 794 71.19 -0.52 -24.98
CA LYS A 794 71.88 0.58 -25.65
C LYS A 794 71.35 1.88 -25.05
N PRO A 795 71.85 2.28 -23.86
CA PRO A 795 71.39 3.51 -23.24
C PRO A 795 71.73 4.73 -24.08
N LYS A 796 70.89 5.76 -23.98
CA LYS A 796 71.25 7.12 -24.36
C LYS A 796 72.08 7.70 -23.22
N GLY A 797 73.40 7.77 -23.39
CA GLY A 797 74.36 8.27 -22.40
C GLY A 797 75.32 7.19 -21.87
N ASP A 798 76.20 7.59 -20.95
CA ASP A 798 77.25 6.73 -20.37
C ASP A 798 76.84 6.02 -19.07
N ASP A 799 75.64 6.32 -18.55
CA ASP A 799 75.17 5.75 -17.29
C ASP A 799 75.05 4.22 -17.37
N PRO A 800 75.41 3.51 -16.26
CA PRO A 800 75.21 2.07 -16.17
C PRO A 800 73.71 1.75 -16.21
N THR A 801 73.35 0.70 -16.95
CA THR A 801 71.96 0.27 -17.12
C THR A 801 71.87 -1.24 -16.97
N LEU A 802 70.72 -1.74 -16.52
CA LEU A 802 70.54 -3.18 -16.31
C LEU A 802 70.68 -3.97 -17.63
N GLY A 803 70.28 -3.37 -18.76
CA GLY A 803 70.43 -4.00 -20.07
C GLY A 803 71.84 -4.04 -20.60
N LYS A 804 72.64 -2.99 -20.38
CA LYS A 804 74.06 -3.00 -20.72
C LYS A 804 74.81 -4.05 -19.90
N VAL A 805 74.52 -4.15 -18.59
CA VAL A 805 75.10 -5.19 -17.71
C VAL A 805 74.77 -6.59 -18.22
N LEU A 806 73.50 -6.85 -18.58
CA LEU A 806 73.09 -8.14 -19.13
C LEU A 806 73.75 -8.44 -20.50
N ALA A 807 73.82 -7.44 -21.39
CA ALA A 807 74.47 -7.58 -22.69
C ALA A 807 75.97 -7.91 -22.55
N ASP A 808 76.66 -7.25 -21.62
CA ASP A 808 78.07 -7.51 -21.32
C ASP A 808 78.26 -8.92 -20.74
N LEU A 809 77.37 -9.40 -19.86
CA LEU A 809 77.38 -10.76 -19.34
C LEU A 809 77.12 -11.82 -20.41
N ILE A 810 76.19 -11.59 -21.34
CA ILE A 810 75.92 -12.49 -22.47
C ILE A 810 77.16 -12.64 -23.37
N LYS A 811 77.90 -11.54 -23.56
CA LYS A 811 79.10 -11.50 -24.40
C LYS A 811 80.33 -12.09 -23.72
N ASN A 812 80.59 -11.72 -22.48
CA ASN A 812 81.85 -11.98 -21.80
C ASN A 812 81.77 -13.07 -20.71
N GLY A 813 80.57 -13.50 -20.33
CA GLY A 813 80.34 -14.37 -19.16
C GLY A 813 80.51 -13.63 -17.82
N PRO A 814 80.25 -14.31 -16.69
CA PRO A 814 80.51 -13.73 -15.37
C PRO A 814 82.01 -13.50 -15.15
N ALA A 815 82.39 -12.36 -14.58
CA ALA A 815 83.77 -12.08 -14.19
C ALA A 815 84.37 -13.16 -13.27
N ALA A 816 85.66 -13.44 -13.42
CA ALA A 816 86.39 -14.36 -12.56
C ALA A 816 86.48 -13.81 -11.13
N VAL A 817 86.09 -14.62 -10.14
CA VAL A 817 86.19 -14.29 -8.71
C VAL A 817 87.35 -15.04 -8.07
N SER A 818 88.06 -14.41 -7.14
CA SER A 818 89.14 -15.05 -6.38
C SER A 818 88.56 -16.06 -5.38
N THR A 819 88.91 -17.33 -5.51
CA THR A 819 88.43 -18.43 -4.66
C THR A 819 89.36 -18.75 -3.48
N GLY A 820 90.49 -18.04 -3.36
CA GLY A 820 91.56 -18.34 -2.40
C GLY A 820 91.18 -18.39 -0.91
N PRO A 821 90.23 -17.58 -0.40
CA PRO A 821 89.84 -17.58 1.02
C PRO A 821 88.52 -18.29 1.34
N LEU A 822 87.92 -19.05 0.40
CA LEU A 822 86.59 -19.65 0.56
C LEU A 822 86.62 -21.04 1.23
N SER A 823 85.63 -21.32 2.07
CA SER A 823 85.39 -22.66 2.65
C SER A 823 84.90 -23.67 1.60
N ILE A 824 84.98 -24.98 1.90
CA ILE A 824 84.50 -26.05 1.01
C ILE A 824 83.01 -25.85 0.62
N PRO A 825 82.08 -25.51 1.53
CA PRO A 825 80.70 -25.19 1.18
C PRO A 825 80.57 -23.98 0.24
N GLU A 826 81.35 -22.93 0.47
CA GLU A 826 81.32 -21.71 -0.36
C GLU A 826 81.89 -21.98 -1.76
N MET A 827 82.93 -22.81 -1.90
CA MET A 827 83.42 -23.23 -3.21
C MET A 827 82.37 -24.04 -4.01
N ALA A 828 81.62 -24.91 -3.33
CA ALA A 828 80.53 -25.64 -3.96
C ALA A 828 79.40 -24.70 -4.39
N GLU A 829 79.09 -23.67 -3.57
CA GLU A 829 78.10 -22.65 -3.91
C GLU A 829 78.55 -21.77 -5.09
N VAL A 830 79.83 -21.36 -5.15
CA VAL A 830 80.40 -20.63 -6.30
C VAL A 830 80.24 -21.42 -7.60
N GLN A 831 80.60 -22.72 -7.60
CA GLN A 831 80.46 -23.57 -8.78
C GLN A 831 79.00 -23.73 -9.20
N ARG A 832 78.08 -23.86 -8.23
CA ARG A 832 76.63 -23.92 -8.48
C ARG A 832 76.14 -22.62 -9.12
N LEU A 833 76.45 -21.46 -8.54
CA LEU A 833 76.02 -20.15 -9.02
C LEU A 833 76.58 -19.84 -10.41
N GLN A 834 77.85 -20.15 -10.67
CA GLN A 834 78.44 -19.99 -12.01
C GLN A 834 77.75 -20.86 -13.06
N LYS A 835 77.45 -22.12 -12.72
CA LYS A 835 76.70 -23.02 -13.62
C LYS A 835 75.29 -22.51 -13.89
N GLU A 836 74.60 -21.97 -12.87
CA GLU A 836 73.27 -21.35 -13.00
C GLU A 836 73.30 -20.10 -13.89
N ILE A 837 74.31 -19.24 -13.72
CA ILE A 837 74.51 -18.05 -14.57
C ILE A 837 74.70 -18.45 -16.02
N VAL A 838 75.63 -19.38 -16.31
CA VAL A 838 75.91 -19.83 -17.68
C VAL A 838 74.67 -20.45 -18.32
N ALA A 839 73.98 -21.34 -17.61
CA ALA A 839 72.74 -21.96 -18.11
C ALA A 839 71.66 -20.91 -18.42
N ALA A 840 71.49 -19.90 -17.56
CA ALA A 840 70.54 -18.81 -17.80
C ALA A 840 70.93 -17.95 -19.01
N LEU A 841 72.22 -17.63 -19.17
CA LEU A 841 72.73 -16.86 -20.32
C LEU A 841 72.59 -17.63 -21.64
N ASP A 842 72.86 -18.93 -21.65
CA ASP A 842 72.69 -19.78 -22.83
C ASP A 842 71.21 -19.90 -23.23
N LYS A 843 70.32 -19.98 -22.24
CA LYS A 843 68.87 -19.96 -22.45
C LYS A 843 68.40 -18.64 -23.08
N ILE A 844 68.91 -17.50 -22.61
CA ILE A 844 68.63 -16.18 -23.19
C ILE A 844 69.11 -16.10 -24.64
N LYS A 845 70.31 -16.66 -24.94
CA LYS A 845 70.85 -16.73 -26.31
C LYS A 845 69.99 -17.61 -27.22
N ALA A 846 69.52 -18.76 -26.74
CA ALA A 846 68.67 -19.67 -27.50
C ALA A 846 67.33 -19.01 -27.91
N LEU A 847 66.80 -18.11 -27.09
CA LEU A 847 65.60 -17.31 -27.36
C LEU A 847 65.87 -16.04 -28.19
N GLY A 848 67.09 -15.85 -28.70
CA GLY A 848 67.47 -14.76 -29.62
C GLY A 848 67.53 -13.36 -28.99
N GLN A 849 67.53 -13.24 -27.65
CA GLN A 849 67.52 -11.93 -26.96
C GLN A 849 68.96 -11.50 -26.56
N HIS A 850 69.53 -10.51 -27.23
CA HIS A 850 70.91 -10.03 -26.97
C HIS A 850 70.95 -8.83 -26.00
N GLY A 851 70.48 -9.03 -24.78
CA GLY A 851 70.42 -7.98 -23.73
C GLY A 851 69.10 -7.21 -23.67
N THR A 852 68.12 -7.58 -24.49
CA THR A 852 66.74 -7.04 -24.48
C THR A 852 65.83 -7.70 -23.42
N GLY A 853 66.28 -8.81 -22.82
CA GLY A 853 65.55 -9.60 -21.82
C GLY A 853 65.67 -9.11 -20.38
N VAL A 854 65.78 -7.82 -20.15
CA VAL A 854 66.08 -7.27 -18.81
C VAL A 854 64.83 -7.28 -17.94
N GLN A 855 64.88 -8.03 -16.84
CA GLN A 855 63.87 -8.24 -15.78
C GLN A 855 62.44 -7.91 -16.22
N GLY A 856 61.81 -8.84 -16.96
CA GLY A 856 60.49 -8.68 -17.59
C GLY A 856 59.39 -8.13 -16.68
N ALA A 857 59.46 -8.35 -15.37
CA ALA A 857 58.58 -7.72 -14.39
C ALA A 857 58.63 -6.18 -14.47
N PHE A 858 59.82 -5.56 -14.52
CA PHE A 858 59.95 -4.10 -14.63
C PHE A 858 59.47 -3.56 -15.97
N ARG A 859 59.69 -4.29 -17.07
CA ARG A 859 59.18 -3.89 -18.39
C ARG A 859 57.66 -4.02 -18.47
N LYS A 860 57.09 -5.05 -17.84
CA LYS A 860 55.65 -5.24 -17.71
C LYS A 860 55.04 -4.11 -16.88
N SER A 861 55.55 -3.85 -15.69
CA SER A 861 55.09 -2.72 -14.86
C SER A 861 55.24 -1.39 -15.60
N LEU A 862 56.35 -1.16 -16.31
CA LEU A 862 56.51 0.04 -17.15
C LEU A 862 55.42 0.16 -18.22
N GLY A 863 55.07 -0.95 -18.87
CA GLY A 863 53.97 -1.03 -19.83
C GLY A 863 52.61 -0.74 -19.21
N GLU A 864 52.33 -1.30 -18.03
CA GLU A 864 51.11 -1.05 -17.25
C GLU A 864 51.00 0.42 -16.84
N VAL A 865 52.07 1.02 -16.29
CA VAL A 865 52.08 2.44 -15.93
C VAL A 865 51.87 3.33 -17.15
N ARG A 866 52.51 3.02 -18.30
CA ARG A 866 52.27 3.73 -19.56
C ARG A 866 50.82 3.60 -20.01
N LYS A 867 50.21 2.42 -19.91
CA LYS A 867 48.80 2.19 -20.26
C LYS A 867 47.87 3.02 -19.37
N THR A 868 48.13 3.06 -18.06
CA THR A 868 47.40 3.90 -17.10
C THR A 868 47.55 5.38 -17.45
N LEU A 869 48.76 5.84 -17.83
CA LEU A 869 49.01 7.21 -18.24
C LEU A 869 48.28 7.59 -19.55
N GLU A 870 48.23 6.67 -20.53
CA GLU A 870 47.56 6.87 -21.82
C GLU A 870 46.03 6.93 -21.74
N THR A 871 45.43 6.61 -20.57
CA THR A 871 44.01 6.90 -20.34
C THR A 871 43.70 8.41 -20.41
N LYS A 872 44.72 9.26 -20.20
CA LYS A 872 44.63 10.73 -20.14
C LYS A 872 43.53 11.24 -19.19
N SER A 873 43.13 10.41 -18.23
CA SER A 873 42.21 10.80 -17.18
C SER A 873 42.96 11.37 -15.99
N GLU A 874 42.29 12.23 -15.21
CA GLU A 874 42.90 12.83 -14.02
C GLU A 874 43.39 11.75 -13.03
N GLN A 875 42.55 10.76 -12.74
CA GLN A 875 42.93 9.63 -11.88
C GLN A 875 44.05 8.78 -12.51
N GLY A 876 44.00 8.54 -13.82
CA GLY A 876 45.01 7.76 -14.52
C GLY A 876 46.38 8.42 -14.49
N VAL A 877 46.46 9.73 -14.70
CA VAL A 877 47.73 10.47 -14.63
C VAL A 877 48.29 10.47 -13.20
N LEU A 878 47.45 10.68 -12.18
CA LEU A 878 47.88 10.68 -10.77
C LEU A 878 48.38 9.29 -10.34
N LYS A 879 47.64 8.23 -10.68
CA LYS A 879 48.05 6.86 -10.38
C LYS A 879 49.35 6.50 -11.11
N ALA A 880 49.45 6.85 -12.40
CA ALA A 880 50.67 6.61 -13.16
C ALA A 880 51.89 7.37 -12.60
N GLU A 881 51.70 8.57 -12.04
CA GLU A 881 52.78 9.30 -11.37
C GLU A 881 53.33 8.54 -10.15
N GLN A 882 52.43 8.03 -9.31
CA GLN A 882 52.77 7.24 -8.12
C GLN A 882 53.44 5.91 -8.50
N ASP A 883 52.88 5.20 -9.47
CA ASP A 883 53.38 3.91 -9.93
C ASP A 883 54.75 4.08 -10.63
N ALA A 884 54.92 5.14 -11.44
CA ALA A 884 56.20 5.47 -12.06
C ALA A 884 57.28 5.77 -11.00
N ALA A 885 56.92 6.47 -9.92
CA ALA A 885 57.84 6.75 -8.83
C ALA A 885 58.33 5.48 -8.13
N THR A 886 57.39 4.58 -7.84
CA THR A 886 57.68 3.29 -7.21
C THR A 886 58.55 2.42 -8.11
N LEU A 887 58.21 2.35 -9.40
CA LEU A 887 58.97 1.57 -10.38
C LEU A 887 60.39 2.10 -10.56
N GLU A 888 60.57 3.42 -10.62
CA GLU A 888 61.89 4.02 -10.71
C GLU A 888 62.77 3.65 -9.51
N GLN A 889 62.23 3.73 -8.30
CA GLN A 889 62.96 3.34 -7.08
C GLN A 889 63.37 1.86 -7.11
N GLN A 890 62.50 0.97 -7.58
CA GLN A 890 62.79 -0.46 -7.70
C GLN A 890 63.89 -0.73 -8.73
N VAL A 891 63.84 -0.07 -9.88
CA VAL A 891 64.87 -0.19 -10.93
C VAL A 891 66.21 0.34 -10.44
N ASP A 892 66.24 1.47 -9.74
CA ASP A 892 67.46 2.05 -9.17
C ASP A 892 68.07 1.16 -8.09
N ALA A 893 67.25 0.58 -7.22
CA ALA A 893 67.70 -0.37 -6.19
C ALA A 893 68.32 -1.63 -6.81
N GLU A 894 67.72 -2.15 -7.88
CA GLU A 894 68.25 -3.33 -8.58
C GLU A 894 69.54 -3.02 -9.35
N LEU A 895 69.60 -1.84 -9.99
CA LEU A 895 70.83 -1.36 -10.65
C LEU A 895 71.98 -1.22 -9.65
N ALA A 896 71.71 -0.70 -8.45
CA ALA A 896 72.72 -0.58 -7.39
C ALA A 896 73.22 -1.97 -6.92
N ARG A 897 72.33 -2.96 -6.81
CA ARG A 897 72.69 -4.33 -6.41
C ARG A 897 73.66 -4.97 -7.38
N VAL A 898 73.48 -4.81 -8.70
CA VAL A 898 74.31 -5.51 -9.69
C VAL A 898 75.65 -4.82 -9.99
N GLN A 899 75.93 -3.68 -9.35
CA GLN A 899 77.19 -2.95 -9.46
C GLN A 899 78.26 -3.37 -8.43
N VAL A 900 77.97 -4.34 -7.55
CA VAL A 900 78.94 -4.87 -6.58
C VAL A 900 80.16 -5.41 -7.34
N ARG A 901 81.35 -4.94 -6.98
CA ARG A 901 82.59 -5.37 -7.65
C ARG A 901 82.98 -6.78 -7.19
N PRO A 902 83.40 -7.68 -8.11
CA PRO A 902 83.81 -9.04 -7.77
C PRO A 902 85.03 -9.11 -6.83
N SER A 903 85.80 -8.01 -6.69
CA SER A 903 86.93 -7.91 -5.77
C SER A 903 86.56 -7.47 -4.35
N VAL A 904 85.35 -6.97 -4.12
CA VAL A 904 84.89 -6.46 -2.82
C VAL A 904 84.12 -7.54 -2.06
N ASP A 905 83.16 -8.18 -2.71
CA ASP A 905 82.42 -9.32 -2.17
C ASP A 905 82.11 -10.32 -3.30
N PRO A 906 82.97 -11.34 -3.46
CA PRO A 906 82.83 -12.37 -4.50
C PRO A 906 81.49 -13.12 -4.47
N MET A 907 80.98 -13.42 -3.28
CA MET A 907 79.76 -14.23 -3.11
C MET A 907 78.51 -13.38 -3.33
N ALA A 908 78.47 -12.15 -2.81
CA ALA A 908 77.37 -11.23 -3.09
C ALA A 908 77.25 -10.91 -4.58
N TYR A 909 78.38 -10.64 -5.25
CA TYR A 909 78.43 -10.45 -6.70
C TYR A 909 77.83 -11.63 -7.46
N LEU A 910 78.29 -12.87 -7.20
CA LEU A 910 77.77 -14.05 -7.90
C LEU A 910 76.28 -14.30 -7.61
N ARG A 911 75.81 -14.11 -6.37
CA ARG A 911 74.40 -14.25 -6.02
C ARG A 911 73.53 -13.22 -6.74
N GLN A 912 73.97 -11.97 -6.81
CA GLN A 912 73.24 -10.88 -7.48
C GLN A 912 73.22 -11.06 -9.01
N ILE A 913 74.33 -11.44 -9.63
CA ILE A 913 74.37 -11.74 -11.07
C ILE A 913 73.53 -12.97 -11.40
N ALA A 914 73.57 -14.02 -10.58
CA ALA A 914 72.71 -15.20 -10.76
C ALA A 914 71.22 -14.85 -10.70
N ALA A 915 70.81 -14.01 -9.74
CA ALA A 915 69.44 -13.51 -9.63
C ALA A 915 69.04 -12.70 -10.88
N LEU A 916 69.89 -11.77 -11.32
CA LEU A 916 69.67 -10.96 -12.53
C LEU A 916 69.50 -11.84 -13.78
N THR A 917 70.44 -12.77 -14.03
CA THR A 917 70.41 -13.62 -15.24
C THR A 917 69.25 -14.62 -15.21
N LYS A 918 68.88 -15.14 -14.03
CA LYS A 918 67.73 -16.04 -13.88
C LYS A 918 66.41 -15.31 -14.12
N GLY A 919 66.25 -14.11 -13.56
CA GLY A 919 65.08 -13.25 -13.80
C GLY A 919 64.96 -12.84 -15.27
N ALA A 920 66.08 -12.53 -15.91
CA ALA A 920 66.15 -12.22 -17.34
C ALA A 920 65.80 -13.42 -18.23
N ALA A 921 66.29 -14.62 -17.90
CA ALA A 921 65.98 -15.83 -18.64
C ALA A 921 64.49 -16.17 -18.58
N LYS A 922 63.89 -16.09 -17.38
CA LYS A 922 62.45 -16.27 -17.19
C LYS A 922 61.64 -15.24 -17.99
N ALA A 923 62.05 -13.98 -17.97
CA ALA A 923 61.38 -12.92 -18.73
C ALA A 923 61.42 -13.13 -20.25
N CYS A 924 62.52 -13.67 -20.78
CA CYS A 924 62.59 -14.06 -22.19
C CYS A 924 61.60 -15.19 -22.52
N GLU A 925 61.44 -16.17 -21.62
CA GLU A 925 60.46 -17.25 -21.79
C GLU A 925 59.03 -16.74 -21.75
N ASP A 926 58.69 -15.90 -20.75
CA ASP A 926 57.35 -15.35 -20.58
C ASP A 926 56.94 -14.53 -21.82
N LYS A 927 57.88 -13.78 -22.41
CA LYS A 927 57.66 -13.02 -23.64
C LYS A 927 57.40 -13.91 -24.86
N ASP A 928 58.17 -14.98 -25.02
CA ASP A 928 58.01 -15.94 -26.12
C ASP A 928 56.68 -16.70 -26.01
N ALA A 929 56.30 -17.09 -24.77
CA ALA A 929 55.01 -17.71 -24.47
C ALA A 929 53.84 -16.74 -24.74
N ALA A 930 53.95 -15.48 -24.34
CA ALA A 930 52.93 -14.46 -24.62
C ALA A 930 52.77 -14.20 -26.12
N GLN A 931 53.86 -14.17 -26.89
CA GLN A 931 53.80 -14.05 -28.35
C GLN A 931 53.11 -15.25 -29.00
N THR A 932 53.40 -16.46 -28.51
CA THR A 932 52.74 -17.69 -28.97
C THR A 932 51.23 -17.63 -28.69
N ARG A 933 50.84 -17.31 -27.45
CA ARG A 933 49.42 -17.18 -27.05
C ARG A 933 48.69 -16.09 -27.83
N ALA A 934 49.30 -14.93 -28.06
CA ALA A 934 48.71 -13.87 -28.87
C ALA A 934 48.45 -14.34 -30.32
N GLY A 935 49.35 -15.15 -30.89
CA GLY A 935 49.16 -15.79 -32.19
C GLY A 935 47.98 -16.76 -32.22
N GLU A 936 47.81 -17.59 -31.18
CA GLU A 936 46.68 -18.52 -31.05
C GLU A 936 45.34 -17.80 -30.90
N LEU A 937 45.27 -16.76 -30.06
CA LEU A 937 44.07 -15.95 -29.88
C LEU A 937 43.69 -15.19 -31.16
N ARG A 938 44.67 -14.70 -31.92
CA ARG A 938 44.41 -14.08 -33.22
C ARG A 938 43.68 -15.02 -34.18
N GLU A 939 44.17 -16.26 -34.33
CA GLU A 939 43.52 -17.24 -35.20
C GLU A 939 42.15 -17.69 -34.66
N THR A 940 41.98 -17.72 -33.33
CA THR A 940 40.69 -17.98 -32.69
C THR A 940 39.69 -16.85 -32.97
N ALA A 941 40.07 -15.58 -32.76
CA ALA A 941 39.23 -14.42 -33.04
C ALA A 941 38.76 -14.37 -34.49
N LYS A 942 39.66 -14.71 -35.43
CA LYS A 942 39.34 -14.82 -36.85
C LYS A 942 38.32 -15.92 -37.14
N THR A 943 38.46 -17.08 -36.49
CA THR A 943 37.53 -18.21 -36.63
C THR A 943 36.14 -17.85 -36.11
N GLU A 944 36.05 -17.26 -34.91
CA GLU A 944 34.77 -16.89 -34.30
C GLU A 944 34.06 -15.76 -35.06
N LEU A 945 34.81 -14.77 -35.56
CA LEU A 945 34.25 -13.74 -36.45
C LEU A 945 33.69 -14.34 -37.74
N ALA A 946 34.33 -15.37 -38.30
CA ALA A 946 33.79 -16.06 -39.48
C ALA A 946 32.49 -16.82 -39.14
N ALA A 947 32.40 -17.44 -37.96
CA ALA A 947 31.20 -18.09 -37.48
C ALA A 947 30.03 -17.10 -37.28
N ALA A 948 30.29 -15.96 -36.62
CA ALA A 948 29.31 -14.89 -36.44
C ALA A 948 28.81 -14.32 -37.78
N LYS A 949 29.72 -14.13 -38.76
CA LYS A 949 29.35 -13.71 -40.12
C LYS A 949 28.40 -14.71 -40.78
N THR A 950 28.71 -16.00 -40.67
CA THR A 950 27.90 -17.08 -41.25
C THR A 950 26.51 -17.12 -40.62
N ALA A 951 26.40 -16.96 -39.30
CA ALA A 951 25.12 -16.86 -38.60
C ALA A 951 24.31 -15.63 -39.06
N LEU A 952 24.95 -14.47 -39.17
CA LEU A 952 24.32 -13.22 -39.61
C LEU A 952 23.80 -13.30 -41.04
N ASP A 953 24.57 -13.91 -41.94
CA ASP A 953 24.18 -14.11 -43.33
C ASP A 953 23.00 -15.09 -43.45
N GLY A 954 22.95 -16.13 -42.59
CA GLY A 954 21.83 -17.07 -42.50
C GLY A 954 20.52 -16.46 -41.97
N ALA A 955 20.60 -15.37 -41.21
CA ALA A 955 19.47 -14.76 -40.52
C ALA A 955 18.62 -13.79 -41.40
N THR A 956 18.33 -14.20 -42.65
CA THR A 956 17.73 -13.37 -43.71
C THR A 956 16.31 -12.85 -43.45
N ARG A 957 15.61 -13.33 -42.42
CA ARG A 957 14.20 -12.99 -42.12
C ARG A 957 14.01 -12.19 -40.82
N LEU A 958 15.09 -11.77 -40.15
CA LEU A 958 15.02 -10.97 -38.93
C LEU A 958 14.83 -9.49 -39.26
N ALA A 959 13.90 -8.84 -38.60
CA ALA A 959 13.68 -7.40 -38.73
C ALA A 959 14.89 -6.58 -38.22
N SER A 960 15.63 -7.11 -37.24
CA SER A 960 16.78 -6.48 -36.57
C SER A 960 18.15 -6.77 -37.22
N LYS A 961 18.15 -7.30 -38.44
CA LYS A 961 19.40 -7.70 -39.13
C LYS A 961 20.37 -6.53 -39.32
N VAL A 962 19.86 -5.32 -39.51
CA VAL A 962 20.67 -4.11 -39.77
C VAL A 962 21.49 -3.74 -38.53
N GLU A 963 20.90 -3.87 -37.36
CA GLU A 963 21.49 -3.58 -36.05
C GLU A 963 22.56 -4.61 -35.70
N TYR A 964 22.28 -5.91 -35.85
CA TYR A 964 23.28 -6.96 -35.64
C TYR A 964 24.44 -6.89 -36.65
N LYS A 965 24.18 -6.42 -37.87
CA LYS A 965 25.25 -6.15 -38.84
C LYS A 965 26.17 -5.02 -38.38
N ALA A 966 25.62 -3.95 -37.78
CA ALA A 966 26.44 -2.86 -37.25
C ALA A 966 27.36 -3.34 -36.10
N VAL A 967 26.85 -4.22 -35.23
CA VAL A 967 27.65 -4.88 -34.17
C VAL A 967 28.76 -5.73 -34.79
N TYR A 968 28.44 -6.56 -35.78
CA TYR A 968 29.44 -7.36 -36.52
C TYR A 968 30.51 -6.48 -37.17
N ASP A 969 30.12 -5.43 -37.88
CA ASP A 969 31.05 -4.52 -38.58
C ASP A 969 32.01 -3.83 -37.57
N SER A 970 31.51 -3.51 -36.37
CA SER A 970 32.32 -2.99 -35.26
C SER A 970 33.35 -4.01 -34.77
N LEU A 971 32.94 -5.26 -34.51
CA LEU A 971 33.84 -6.32 -34.09
C LEU A 971 34.90 -6.63 -35.16
N GLU A 972 34.51 -6.63 -36.44
CA GLU A 972 35.44 -6.80 -37.57
C GLU A 972 36.46 -5.65 -37.64
N SER A 973 36.04 -4.42 -37.37
CA SER A 973 36.91 -3.24 -37.30
C SER A 973 37.90 -3.32 -36.13
N GLN A 974 37.44 -3.76 -34.96
CA GLN A 974 38.28 -3.99 -33.78
C GLN A 974 39.33 -5.07 -34.05
N TYR A 975 38.92 -6.20 -34.64
CA TYR A 975 39.84 -7.26 -35.07
C TYR A 975 40.87 -6.74 -36.07
N LYS A 976 40.46 -6.03 -37.12
CA LYS A 976 41.40 -5.47 -38.12
C LYS A 976 42.38 -4.48 -37.50
N SER A 977 41.94 -3.73 -36.50
CA SER A 977 42.79 -2.79 -35.76
C SER A 977 43.82 -3.52 -34.89
N ALA A 978 43.39 -4.56 -34.15
CA ALA A 978 44.27 -5.42 -33.37
C ALA A 978 45.27 -6.20 -34.25
N ASP A 979 44.80 -6.77 -35.37
CA ASP A 979 45.60 -7.48 -36.36
C ASP A 979 46.66 -6.58 -37.00
N LYS A 980 46.29 -5.33 -37.32
CA LYS A 980 47.21 -4.31 -37.82
C LYS A 980 48.25 -3.90 -36.77
N ALA A 981 47.87 -3.79 -35.49
CA ALA A 981 48.79 -3.49 -34.40
C ALA A 981 49.83 -4.60 -34.20
N TRP A 982 49.38 -5.86 -34.28
CA TRP A 982 50.22 -7.06 -34.24
C TRP A 982 51.21 -7.10 -35.42
N ASN A 983 50.73 -6.99 -36.66
CA ASN A 983 51.56 -7.12 -37.87
C ASN A 983 52.57 -5.98 -38.05
N ASN A 984 52.32 -4.79 -37.49
CA ASN A 984 53.23 -3.64 -37.59
C ASN A 984 54.42 -3.70 -36.61
N GLY A 985 54.60 -4.79 -35.85
CA GLY A 985 55.74 -4.98 -34.96
C GLY A 985 55.80 -4.03 -33.76
N LYS A 986 54.68 -3.36 -33.45
CA LYS A 986 54.54 -2.40 -32.33
C LYS A 986 53.72 -2.95 -31.15
N GLY A 987 53.19 -4.17 -31.24
CA GLY A 987 52.35 -4.75 -30.20
C GLY A 987 53.15 -5.33 -29.05
N ASP A 988 52.84 -4.90 -27.83
CA ASP A 988 53.04 -5.72 -26.64
C ASP A 988 52.16 -6.97 -26.78
N ALA A 989 52.75 -8.15 -26.56
CA ALA A 989 52.04 -9.41 -26.68
C ALA A 989 50.86 -9.47 -25.69
N GLU A 990 51.02 -8.89 -24.50
CA GLU A 990 49.94 -8.80 -23.51
C GLU A 990 48.83 -7.84 -23.93
N ALA A 991 49.18 -6.65 -24.46
CA ALA A 991 48.20 -5.73 -25.02
C ALA A 991 47.43 -6.33 -26.22
N THR A 992 48.08 -7.20 -26.99
CA THR A 992 47.47 -7.91 -28.12
C THR A 992 46.55 -9.03 -27.65
N ILE A 993 46.92 -9.76 -26.59
CA ILE A 993 46.05 -10.74 -25.92
C ILE A 993 44.77 -10.07 -25.44
N SER A 994 44.89 -8.97 -24.69
CA SER A 994 43.73 -8.21 -24.19
C SER A 994 42.88 -7.56 -25.29
N ALA A 995 43.42 -7.37 -26.50
CA ALA A 995 42.67 -6.83 -27.63
C ALA A 995 41.88 -7.91 -28.40
N PHE A 996 42.38 -9.15 -28.43
CA PHE A 996 41.68 -10.26 -29.11
C PHE A 996 40.67 -10.99 -28.21
N GLU A 997 40.88 -11.07 -26.89
CA GLU A 997 39.95 -11.73 -25.96
C GLU A 997 38.50 -11.17 -26.02
N PRO A 998 38.28 -9.83 -26.01
CA PRO A 998 36.93 -9.27 -26.14
C PRO A 998 36.31 -9.56 -27.51
N VAL A 999 37.10 -9.52 -28.58
CA VAL A 999 36.62 -9.86 -29.94
C VAL A 999 36.16 -11.31 -29.99
N ILE A 1000 36.86 -12.24 -29.33
CA ILE A 1000 36.48 -13.65 -29.25
C ILE A 1000 35.17 -13.81 -28.46
N SER A 1001 35.06 -13.22 -27.26
CA SER A 1001 33.85 -13.34 -26.44
C SER A 1001 32.64 -12.79 -27.18
N ASN A 1002 32.75 -11.54 -27.67
CA ASN A 1002 31.65 -10.85 -28.31
C ASN A 1002 31.27 -11.49 -29.66
N ALA A 1003 32.23 -12.06 -30.41
CA ALA A 1003 31.91 -12.79 -31.63
C ALA A 1003 31.19 -14.12 -31.33
N LYS A 1004 31.57 -14.82 -30.26
CA LYS A 1004 30.87 -16.03 -29.81
C LYS A 1004 29.46 -15.72 -29.33
N GLU A 1005 29.30 -14.67 -28.53
CA GLU A 1005 27.99 -14.18 -28.06
C GLU A 1005 27.12 -13.77 -29.23
N LEU A 1006 27.64 -12.97 -30.17
CA LEU A 1006 26.90 -12.60 -31.38
C LEU A 1006 26.49 -13.82 -32.22
N ALA A 1007 27.38 -14.80 -32.38
CA ALA A 1007 27.07 -16.04 -33.11
C ALA A 1007 26.02 -16.89 -32.38
N ALA A 1008 26.10 -16.98 -31.05
CA ALA A 1008 25.15 -17.69 -30.20
C ALA A 1008 23.79 -16.99 -30.22
N ASP A 1009 23.76 -15.68 -30.05
CA ASP A 1009 22.55 -14.84 -30.14
C ASP A 1009 21.85 -15.07 -31.48
N LEU A 1010 22.57 -14.89 -32.58
CA LEU A 1010 22.03 -15.12 -33.93
C LEU A 1010 21.54 -16.56 -34.14
N GLY A 1011 22.19 -17.56 -33.52
CA GLY A 1011 21.79 -18.96 -33.55
C GLY A 1011 20.61 -19.32 -32.63
N GLN A 1012 20.34 -18.51 -31.61
CA GLN A 1012 19.28 -18.71 -30.60
C GLN A 1012 18.05 -17.82 -30.83
N LEU A 1013 18.05 -16.99 -31.88
CA LEU A 1013 16.87 -16.23 -32.29
C LEU A 1013 15.82 -17.18 -32.85
N THR A 1014 14.76 -17.42 -32.07
CA THR A 1014 13.56 -18.11 -32.54
C THR A 1014 12.94 -17.31 -33.67
N THR A 1015 13.02 -17.84 -34.90
CA THR A 1015 12.30 -17.27 -36.04
C THR A 1015 10.80 -17.38 -35.81
N VAL A 1016 10.18 -16.37 -35.21
CA VAL A 1016 8.73 -16.19 -35.32
C VAL A 1016 8.46 -15.82 -36.78
N ARG A 1017 7.70 -16.68 -37.47
CA ARG A 1017 7.33 -16.44 -38.88
C ARG A 1017 6.44 -15.19 -38.97
N THR A 1018 7.02 -14.03 -39.23
CA THR A 1018 6.30 -12.77 -39.54
C THR A 1018 5.71 -12.75 -40.95
N GLY A 1019 5.22 -13.90 -41.42
CA GLY A 1019 4.77 -14.12 -42.81
C GLY A 1019 3.33 -14.63 -42.96
N GLY A 1020 2.57 -14.82 -41.89
CA GLY A 1020 1.17 -15.27 -41.94
C GLY A 1020 0.15 -14.15 -41.69
N GLU A 1021 -1.07 -14.28 -42.21
CA GLU A 1021 -2.19 -13.34 -42.00
C GLU A 1021 -2.72 -13.32 -40.55
N ARG A 1022 -2.29 -14.25 -39.68
CA ARG A 1022 -2.87 -14.49 -38.34
C ARG A 1022 -1.90 -14.13 -37.20
N VAL A 1023 -2.43 -13.60 -36.10
CA VAL A 1023 -1.69 -13.39 -34.84
C VAL A 1023 -1.66 -14.70 -34.05
N ASP A 1024 -0.48 -15.15 -33.64
CA ASP A 1024 -0.24 -16.37 -32.87
C ASP A 1024 0.21 -16.02 -31.45
N LEU A 1025 -0.75 -15.71 -30.56
CA LEU A 1025 -0.45 -15.26 -29.20
C LEU A 1025 0.29 -16.33 -28.41
N ASP A 1026 -0.05 -17.62 -28.57
CA ASP A 1026 0.60 -18.72 -27.86
C ASP A 1026 2.09 -18.86 -28.27
N GLY A 1027 2.36 -18.73 -29.57
CA GLY A 1027 3.73 -18.72 -30.11
C GLY A 1027 4.55 -17.53 -29.61
N PHE A 1028 3.96 -16.33 -29.55
CA PHE A 1028 4.62 -15.15 -28.99
C PHE A 1028 4.78 -15.21 -27.48
N GLU A 1029 3.81 -15.74 -26.75
CA GLU A 1029 3.90 -15.96 -25.29
C GLU A 1029 5.07 -16.89 -24.98
N THR A 1030 5.18 -17.99 -25.72
CA THR A 1030 6.31 -18.93 -25.60
C THR A 1030 7.64 -18.23 -25.90
N ALA A 1031 7.71 -17.44 -26.98
CA ALA A 1031 8.93 -16.72 -27.34
C ALA A 1031 9.32 -15.64 -26.30
N LEU A 1032 8.34 -14.90 -25.78
CA LEU A 1032 8.54 -13.91 -24.73
C LEU A 1032 9.02 -14.57 -23.43
N LYS A 1033 8.43 -15.71 -23.02
CA LYS A 1033 8.88 -16.50 -21.86
C LYS A 1033 10.31 -17.01 -22.02
N VAL A 1034 10.65 -17.55 -23.19
CA VAL A 1034 12.00 -18.04 -23.49
C VAL A 1034 13.02 -16.88 -23.42
N ASN A 1035 12.71 -15.73 -24.02
CA ASN A 1035 13.61 -14.58 -24.00
C ASN A 1035 13.72 -13.95 -22.60
N MET A 1036 12.64 -13.97 -21.80
CA MET A 1036 12.71 -13.58 -20.39
C MET A 1036 13.54 -14.56 -19.55
N GLY A 1037 13.49 -15.86 -19.86
CA GLY A 1037 14.38 -16.85 -19.27
C GLY A 1037 15.86 -16.53 -19.52
N LYS A 1038 16.21 -16.11 -20.73
CA LYS A 1038 17.58 -15.67 -21.05
C LYS A 1038 17.98 -14.40 -20.28
N VAL A 1039 17.07 -13.44 -20.16
CA VAL A 1039 17.28 -12.22 -19.35
C VAL A 1039 17.53 -12.58 -17.88
N ALA A 1040 16.80 -13.54 -17.33
CA ALA A 1040 17.00 -14.03 -15.98
C ALA A 1040 18.33 -14.77 -15.79
N GLU A 1041 18.73 -15.60 -16.75
CA GLU A 1041 20.04 -16.28 -16.73
C GLU A 1041 21.20 -15.27 -16.77
N ALA A 1042 21.11 -14.25 -17.62
CA ALA A 1042 22.09 -13.18 -17.73
C ALA A 1042 22.16 -12.31 -16.46
N ALA A 1043 21.01 -11.95 -15.87
CA ALA A 1043 20.97 -11.23 -14.60
C ALA A 1043 21.63 -12.02 -13.45
N LEU A 1044 21.37 -13.33 -13.38
CA LEU A 1044 21.98 -14.20 -12.40
C LEU A 1044 23.50 -14.36 -12.62
N ALA A 1045 23.93 -14.43 -13.88
CA ALA A 1045 25.34 -14.48 -14.25
C ALA A 1045 26.06 -13.17 -13.88
N ALA A 1046 25.47 -12.01 -14.15
CA ALA A 1046 26.00 -10.71 -13.75
C ALA A 1046 26.14 -10.59 -12.23
N GLY A 1047 25.12 -11.03 -11.46
CA GLY A 1047 25.18 -11.09 -10.00
C GLY A 1047 26.28 -12.03 -9.48
N THR A 1048 26.55 -13.13 -10.20
CA THR A 1048 27.62 -14.08 -9.86
C THR A 1048 29.01 -13.50 -10.14
N VAL A 1049 29.19 -12.82 -11.29
CA VAL A 1049 30.43 -12.11 -11.65
C VAL A 1049 30.74 -11.02 -10.64
N MET A 1050 29.72 -10.24 -10.27
CA MET A 1050 29.78 -9.24 -9.21
C MET A 1050 30.31 -9.81 -7.89
N THR A 1051 29.71 -10.90 -7.38
CA THR A 1051 30.20 -11.56 -6.16
C THR A 1051 31.62 -12.11 -6.31
N THR A 1052 31.98 -12.59 -7.50
CA THR A 1052 33.31 -13.16 -7.76
C THR A 1052 34.39 -12.08 -7.81
N LEU A 1053 34.11 -10.93 -8.42
CA LEU A 1053 35.03 -9.79 -8.48
C LEU A 1053 35.22 -9.12 -7.13
N ALA A 1054 34.17 -9.01 -6.32
CA ALA A 1054 34.27 -8.55 -4.93
C ALA A 1054 35.18 -9.48 -4.11
N ALA A 1055 35.01 -10.80 -4.24
CA ALA A 1055 35.84 -11.80 -3.56
C ALA A 1055 37.31 -11.82 -4.04
N GLN A 1056 37.60 -11.26 -5.22
CA GLN A 1056 38.95 -11.17 -5.81
C GLN A 1056 39.66 -9.85 -5.53
N SER A 1057 38.99 -8.87 -4.90
CA SER A 1057 39.59 -7.59 -4.53
C SER A 1057 40.51 -7.75 -3.31
N GLU A 1058 41.83 -7.59 -3.49
CA GLU A 1058 42.82 -7.65 -2.41
C GLU A 1058 42.64 -6.52 -1.36
N GLU A 1059 41.95 -5.42 -1.71
CA GLU A 1059 41.66 -4.30 -0.79
C GLU A 1059 40.40 -4.51 0.07
N GLN A 1060 39.51 -5.44 -0.31
CA GLN A 1060 38.19 -5.61 0.31
C GLN A 1060 37.92 -7.05 0.78
N THR A 1061 38.94 -7.91 0.79
CA THR A 1061 38.82 -9.31 1.20
C THR A 1061 38.56 -9.39 2.71
N GLY A 1062 37.34 -9.78 3.10
CA GLY A 1062 36.89 -9.90 4.50
C GLY A 1062 36.00 -8.77 5.01
N ASP A 1063 35.42 -7.95 4.12
CA ASP A 1063 34.39 -6.96 4.46
C ASP A 1063 32.99 -7.61 4.45
N ASP A 1064 32.49 -7.98 5.64
CA ASP A 1064 31.21 -8.64 5.82
C ASP A 1064 30.02 -7.80 5.30
N ASP A 1065 30.13 -6.46 5.31
CA ASP A 1065 29.09 -5.57 4.83
C ASP A 1065 29.03 -5.55 3.31
N LEU A 1066 30.21 -5.58 2.65
CA LEU A 1066 30.29 -5.74 1.20
C LEU A 1066 29.78 -7.11 0.77
N ASP A 1067 30.16 -8.20 1.43
CA ASP A 1067 29.68 -9.55 1.12
C ASP A 1067 28.15 -9.67 1.31
N ALA A 1068 27.61 -9.06 2.36
CA ALA A 1068 26.17 -9.00 2.58
C ALA A 1068 25.45 -8.16 1.51
N ALA A 1069 26.02 -7.02 1.11
CA ALA A 1069 25.48 -6.18 0.05
C ALA A 1069 25.51 -6.89 -1.31
N MET A 1070 26.61 -7.57 -1.66
CA MET A 1070 26.75 -8.34 -2.90
C MET A 1070 25.81 -9.56 -2.93
N THR A 1071 25.59 -10.19 -1.78
CA THR A 1071 24.59 -11.26 -1.64
C THR A 1071 23.17 -10.72 -1.88
N LYS A 1072 22.82 -9.55 -1.31
CA LYS A 1072 21.53 -8.89 -1.56
C LYS A 1072 21.34 -8.53 -3.03
N VAL A 1073 22.34 -7.95 -3.68
CA VAL A 1073 22.29 -7.61 -5.11
C VAL A 1073 22.10 -8.87 -5.97
N ARG A 1074 22.79 -9.96 -5.65
CA ARG A 1074 22.61 -11.25 -6.34
C ARG A 1074 21.21 -11.83 -6.12
N THR A 1075 20.65 -11.70 -4.91
CA THR A 1075 19.27 -12.12 -4.62
C THR A 1075 18.27 -11.32 -5.46
N ILE A 1076 18.40 -9.99 -5.48
CA ILE A 1076 17.55 -9.10 -6.29
C ILE A 1076 17.63 -9.49 -7.77
N LEU A 1077 18.83 -9.68 -8.33
CA LEU A 1077 18.99 -10.11 -9.72
C LEU A 1077 18.40 -11.50 -10.01
N GLY A 1078 18.31 -12.38 -9.00
CA GLY A 1078 17.63 -13.67 -9.11
C GLY A 1078 16.11 -13.56 -9.22
N GLU A 1079 15.51 -12.47 -8.72
CA GLU A 1079 14.06 -12.23 -8.78
C GLU A 1079 13.57 -11.98 -10.21
N VAL A 1080 14.46 -11.58 -11.14
CA VAL A 1080 14.18 -11.46 -12.58
C VAL A 1080 13.62 -12.77 -13.17
N GLY A 1081 14.01 -13.93 -12.62
CA GLY A 1081 13.46 -15.23 -13.02
C GLY A 1081 11.94 -15.37 -12.83
N GLY A 1082 11.36 -14.62 -11.90
CA GLY A 1082 9.91 -14.60 -11.66
C GLY A 1082 9.10 -13.89 -12.75
N LEU A 1083 9.74 -13.04 -13.57
CA LEU A 1083 9.06 -12.23 -14.58
C LEU A 1083 8.48 -13.05 -15.74
N ALA A 1084 8.99 -14.26 -15.97
CA ALA A 1084 8.41 -15.17 -16.96
C ALA A 1084 6.94 -15.53 -16.64
N ASN A 1085 6.53 -15.49 -15.37
CA ASN A 1085 5.16 -15.78 -14.94
C ASN A 1085 4.19 -14.62 -15.20
N VAL A 1086 4.70 -13.40 -15.42
CA VAL A 1086 3.91 -12.22 -15.76
C VAL A 1086 3.44 -12.26 -17.21
N ILE A 1087 4.16 -13.00 -18.06
CA ILE A 1087 3.90 -13.14 -19.49
C ILE A 1087 2.79 -14.18 -19.66
N ALA A 1088 1.52 -13.77 -19.67
CA ALA A 1088 0.41 -14.65 -19.95
C ALA A 1088 -0.74 -13.87 -20.61
N PHE A 1089 -1.22 -14.35 -21.75
CA PHE A 1089 -2.43 -13.80 -22.37
C PHE A 1089 -3.68 -14.51 -21.84
N PRO A 1090 -4.81 -13.79 -21.65
CA PRO A 1090 -6.06 -14.43 -21.25
C PRO A 1090 -6.49 -15.52 -22.26
N PRO A 1091 -6.91 -16.72 -21.81
CA PRO A 1091 -7.17 -17.87 -22.68
C PRO A 1091 -8.21 -17.64 -23.79
N GLY A 1092 -9.14 -16.69 -23.59
CA GLY A 1092 -10.18 -16.36 -24.57
C GLY A 1092 -9.74 -15.40 -25.69
N LEU A 1093 -8.56 -14.79 -25.61
CA LEU A 1093 -8.12 -13.80 -26.60
C LEU A 1093 -7.75 -14.42 -27.95
N GLN A 1094 -7.04 -15.55 -27.96
CA GLN A 1094 -6.71 -16.25 -29.20
C GLN A 1094 -7.99 -16.73 -29.92
N VAL A 1095 -8.96 -17.27 -29.17
CA VAL A 1095 -10.27 -17.66 -29.70
C VAL A 1095 -11.01 -16.47 -30.31
N GLY A 1096 -10.97 -15.31 -29.65
CA GLY A 1096 -11.56 -14.08 -30.17
C GLY A 1096 -10.93 -13.63 -31.49
N ILE A 1097 -9.59 -13.71 -31.61
CA ILE A 1097 -8.86 -13.39 -32.86
C ILE A 1097 -9.32 -14.29 -33.98
N ASP A 1098 -9.44 -15.58 -33.69
CA ASP A 1098 -9.83 -16.58 -34.66
C ASP A 1098 -11.28 -16.38 -35.14
N MET A 1099 -12.20 -16.06 -34.21
CA MET A 1099 -13.59 -15.77 -34.53
C MET A 1099 -13.74 -14.51 -35.39
N VAL A 1100 -13.05 -13.43 -35.03
CA VAL A 1100 -13.13 -12.16 -35.76
C VAL A 1100 -12.51 -12.26 -37.15
N LEU A 1101 -11.41 -13.00 -37.30
CA LEU A 1101 -10.82 -13.25 -38.62
C LEU A 1101 -11.70 -14.15 -39.50
N ALA A 1102 -12.45 -15.07 -38.90
CA ALA A 1102 -13.44 -15.94 -39.56
C ALA A 1102 -14.79 -15.26 -39.83
N GLU A 1103 -15.05 -14.06 -39.28
CA GLU A 1103 -16.28 -13.31 -39.54
C GLU A 1103 -16.40 -12.95 -41.01
N THR A 1104 -17.62 -13.15 -41.55
CA THR A 1104 -17.94 -13.03 -42.97
C THR A 1104 -18.71 -11.74 -43.29
N ASP A 1105 -19.37 -11.14 -42.30
CA ASP A 1105 -19.99 -9.82 -42.43
C ASP A 1105 -18.91 -8.71 -42.35
N PRO A 1106 -18.68 -7.92 -43.42
CA PRO A 1106 -17.64 -6.90 -43.44
C PRO A 1106 -17.80 -5.79 -42.41
N ALA A 1107 -19.05 -5.39 -42.11
CA ALA A 1107 -19.32 -4.29 -41.17
C ALA A 1107 -19.07 -4.74 -39.73
N LYS A 1108 -19.54 -5.95 -39.41
CA LYS A 1108 -19.33 -6.58 -38.11
C LYS A 1108 -17.87 -6.95 -37.88
N LYS A 1109 -17.21 -7.53 -38.89
CA LYS A 1109 -15.77 -7.83 -38.88
C LYS A 1109 -14.93 -6.59 -38.59
N LYS A 1110 -15.22 -5.47 -39.25
CA LYS A 1110 -14.50 -4.20 -39.03
C LYS A 1110 -14.65 -3.67 -37.60
N ALA A 1111 -15.87 -3.70 -37.06
CA ALA A 1111 -16.15 -3.27 -35.68
C ALA A 1111 -15.48 -4.19 -34.65
N ASP A 1112 -15.65 -5.50 -34.81
CA ASP A 1112 -15.10 -6.51 -33.89
C ASP A 1112 -13.56 -6.55 -33.95
N MET A 1113 -12.95 -6.31 -35.13
CA MET A 1113 -11.50 -6.16 -35.27
C MET A 1113 -10.94 -4.94 -34.53
N ALA A 1114 -11.63 -3.80 -34.57
CA ALA A 1114 -11.18 -2.60 -33.86
C ALA A 1114 -11.19 -2.82 -32.34
N ILE A 1115 -12.28 -3.38 -31.83
CA ILE A 1115 -12.44 -3.70 -30.39
C ILE A 1115 -11.40 -4.72 -29.96
N LEU A 1116 -11.22 -5.78 -30.74
CA LEU A 1116 -10.29 -6.85 -30.39
C LEU A 1116 -8.82 -6.40 -30.50
N ARG A 1117 -8.48 -5.58 -31.49
CA ARG A 1117 -7.14 -4.97 -31.62
C ARG A 1117 -6.78 -4.18 -30.37
N GLU A 1118 -7.66 -3.29 -29.90
CA GLU A 1118 -7.41 -2.50 -28.69
C GLU A 1118 -7.31 -3.40 -27.45
N LYS A 1119 -8.14 -4.45 -27.37
CA LYS A 1119 -8.05 -5.43 -26.28
C LYS A 1119 -6.71 -6.16 -26.26
N VAL A 1120 -6.22 -6.65 -27.39
CA VAL A 1120 -4.91 -7.33 -27.50
C VAL A 1120 -3.76 -6.36 -27.18
N LEU A 1121 -3.78 -5.14 -27.74
CA LEU A 1121 -2.77 -4.12 -27.45
C LEU A 1121 -2.75 -3.72 -25.98
N SER A 1122 -3.92 -3.66 -25.33
CA SER A 1122 -4.00 -3.37 -23.89
C SER A 1122 -3.32 -4.44 -23.04
N GLU A 1123 -3.46 -5.72 -23.38
CA GLU A 1123 -2.78 -6.81 -22.67
C GLU A 1123 -1.27 -6.82 -22.92
N ILE A 1124 -0.84 -6.51 -24.16
CA ILE A 1124 0.59 -6.33 -24.48
C ILE A 1124 1.20 -5.20 -23.63
N ARG A 1125 0.52 -4.06 -23.52
CA ARG A 1125 0.96 -2.92 -22.69
C ARG A 1125 0.98 -3.26 -21.20
N LYS A 1126 0.00 -4.02 -20.70
CA LYS A 1126 0.01 -4.48 -19.29
C LYS A 1126 1.21 -5.37 -18.99
N ILE A 1127 1.52 -6.32 -19.88
CA ILE A 1127 2.71 -7.18 -19.75
C ILE A 1127 3.98 -6.33 -19.82
N ALA A 1128 4.07 -5.39 -20.77
CA ALA A 1128 5.22 -4.49 -20.90
C ALA A 1128 5.43 -3.65 -19.63
N ASN A 1129 4.41 -2.97 -19.12
CA ASN A 1129 4.52 -2.13 -17.93
C ASN A 1129 4.92 -2.93 -16.69
N ARG A 1130 4.28 -4.08 -16.44
CA ARG A 1130 4.61 -4.92 -15.27
C ARG A 1130 6.03 -5.46 -15.29
N ILE A 1131 6.62 -5.63 -16.48
CA ILE A 1131 8.01 -6.08 -16.64
C ILE A 1131 8.96 -4.89 -16.57
N GLU A 1132 8.63 -3.75 -17.20
CA GLU A 1132 9.50 -2.57 -17.25
C GLU A 1132 9.59 -1.79 -15.95
N GLU A 1133 8.57 -1.87 -15.10
CA GLU A 1133 8.50 -1.27 -13.76
C GLU A 1133 9.04 -2.19 -12.66
N ASP A 1134 9.53 -3.40 -13.00
CA ASP A 1134 10.07 -4.32 -12.01
C ASP A 1134 11.45 -3.84 -11.50
N PRO A 1135 11.61 -3.65 -10.17
CA PRO A 1135 12.86 -3.14 -9.59
C PRO A 1135 14.07 -4.04 -9.85
N ALA A 1136 13.89 -5.36 -9.92
CA ALA A 1136 14.99 -6.29 -10.18
C ALA A 1136 15.50 -6.16 -11.62
N LEU A 1137 14.61 -5.91 -12.57
CA LEU A 1137 14.98 -5.66 -13.95
C LEU A 1137 15.71 -4.32 -14.12
N GLU A 1138 15.30 -3.26 -13.39
CA GLU A 1138 16.00 -1.98 -13.38
C GLU A 1138 17.46 -2.14 -12.92
N VAL A 1139 17.68 -2.85 -11.81
CA VAL A 1139 19.01 -3.17 -11.27
C VAL A 1139 19.86 -3.97 -12.28
N TYR A 1140 19.24 -4.87 -13.06
CA TYR A 1140 19.94 -5.60 -14.13
C TYR A 1140 20.33 -4.70 -15.31
N ARG A 1141 19.42 -3.82 -15.78
CA ARG A 1141 19.71 -2.92 -16.91
C ARG A 1141 20.82 -1.92 -16.58
N ASP A 1142 20.84 -1.44 -15.34
CA ASP A 1142 21.80 -0.44 -14.88
C ASP A 1142 23.10 -1.08 -14.35
N ASN A 1143 23.23 -2.41 -14.47
CA ASN A 1143 24.39 -3.14 -14.03
C ASN A 1143 25.63 -2.83 -14.89
N PRO A 1144 26.77 -2.42 -14.30
CA PRO A 1144 27.97 -2.04 -15.04
C PRO A 1144 28.73 -3.20 -15.72
N PHE A 1145 28.35 -4.46 -15.49
CA PHE A 1145 29.03 -5.64 -16.03
C PHE A 1145 28.36 -6.23 -17.28
N ASP A 1146 27.05 -6.01 -17.46
CA ASP A 1146 26.28 -6.55 -18.59
C ASP A 1146 25.38 -5.50 -19.28
N HIS A 1147 25.02 -4.40 -18.59
CA HIS A 1147 24.16 -3.32 -19.09
C HIS A 1147 22.84 -3.80 -19.73
N GLY A 1148 22.32 -4.95 -19.27
CA GLY A 1148 21.11 -5.56 -19.80
C GLY A 1148 21.27 -6.09 -21.22
N GLY A 1149 22.38 -6.74 -21.57
CA GLY A 1149 22.70 -7.17 -22.94
C GLY A 1149 21.61 -8.05 -23.59
N SER A 1150 20.90 -8.86 -22.78
CA SER A 1150 19.80 -9.71 -23.27
C SER A 1150 18.43 -9.02 -23.32
N TRP A 1151 18.26 -7.85 -22.68
CA TRP A 1151 17.00 -7.11 -22.62
C TRP A 1151 16.46 -6.64 -23.99
N PRO A 1152 17.30 -6.14 -24.91
CA PRO A 1152 16.86 -5.77 -26.26
C PRO A 1152 16.16 -6.90 -27.03
N GLN A 1153 16.52 -8.17 -26.80
CA GLN A 1153 15.89 -9.32 -27.47
C GLN A 1153 14.44 -9.52 -27.01
N PHE A 1154 14.17 -9.34 -25.72
CA PHE A 1154 12.82 -9.37 -25.18
C PHE A 1154 11.98 -8.22 -25.76
N ARG A 1155 12.50 -6.98 -25.73
CA ARG A 1155 11.81 -5.81 -26.29
C ARG A 1155 11.53 -5.94 -27.79
N ALA A 1156 12.48 -6.49 -28.56
CA ALA A 1156 12.28 -6.73 -29.99
C ALA A 1156 11.17 -7.75 -30.25
N THR A 1157 11.03 -8.76 -29.40
CA THR A 1157 9.96 -9.77 -29.50
C THR A 1157 8.60 -9.17 -29.18
N LEU A 1158 8.53 -8.31 -28.16
CA LEU A 1158 7.33 -7.59 -27.76
C LEU A 1158 6.87 -6.60 -28.86
N LEU A 1159 7.83 -5.86 -29.44
CA LEU A 1159 7.57 -4.95 -30.56
C LEU A 1159 7.12 -5.72 -31.82
N ALA A 1160 7.68 -6.89 -32.08
CA ALA A 1160 7.27 -7.75 -33.20
C ALA A 1160 5.81 -8.23 -33.03
N LEU A 1161 5.41 -8.59 -31.81
CA LEU A 1161 4.03 -8.93 -31.50
C LEU A 1161 3.10 -7.74 -31.72
N GLU A 1162 3.44 -6.57 -31.19
CA GLU A 1162 2.65 -5.34 -31.36
C GLU A 1162 2.47 -4.99 -32.85
N THR A 1163 3.57 -5.04 -33.62
CA THR A 1163 3.56 -4.80 -35.05
C THR A 1163 2.67 -5.81 -35.80
N GLN A 1164 2.71 -7.09 -35.41
CA GLN A 1164 1.88 -8.12 -36.02
C GLN A 1164 0.40 -7.92 -35.70
N VAL A 1165 0.05 -7.52 -34.47
CA VAL A 1165 -1.32 -7.17 -34.08
C VAL A 1165 -1.83 -5.97 -34.89
N LEU A 1166 -1.03 -4.91 -35.00
CA LEU A 1166 -1.38 -3.72 -35.79
C LEU A 1166 -1.59 -4.04 -37.29
N LYS A 1167 -0.83 -5.00 -37.83
CA LYS A 1167 -0.89 -5.41 -39.22
C LYS A 1167 -2.05 -6.38 -39.51
N SER A 1168 -2.27 -7.37 -38.66
CA SER A 1168 -3.25 -8.44 -38.85
C SER A 1168 -4.66 -8.08 -38.36
N LEU A 1169 -4.78 -7.20 -37.36
CA LEU A 1169 -6.08 -6.71 -36.85
C LEU A 1169 -6.36 -5.27 -37.30
N ASN A 1170 -6.04 -4.92 -38.55
CA ASN A 1170 -6.27 -3.58 -39.08
C ASN A 1170 -7.70 -3.39 -39.64
N PRO A 1171 -8.57 -2.55 -39.04
CA PRO A 1171 -9.96 -2.35 -39.49
C PRO A 1171 -10.10 -1.70 -40.87
N GLY A 1172 -8.99 -1.19 -41.45
CA GLY A 1172 -8.96 -0.59 -42.79
C GLY A 1172 -8.64 -1.57 -43.93
N ARG A 1173 -8.48 -2.86 -43.64
CA ARG A 1173 -8.20 -3.91 -44.63
C ARG A 1173 -9.43 -4.69 -45.05
#